data_AF-A0A942CMB4-F1
#
_entry.id   AF-A0A942CMB4-F1
#
_cell.length_a   1.000
_cell.length_b   1.000
_cell.length_c   1.000
_cell.angle_alpha   90.00
_cell.angle_beta   90.00
_cell.angle_gamma   90.00
#
_symmetry.space_group_name_H-M   'P 1'
#
loop_
_entity.id
_entity.type
_entity.pdbx_description
1 polymer ?
#
loop_
_entity_poly.entity_id
_entity_poly.type
_entity_poly.pdbx_seq_one_letter_code
_entity_poly.pdbx_strand_id
1 'polypeptide(L)'
;MKWQRVARLIFALIAIAVAVGVASTMRRRTPPRTEAPIPKTDPTAIVESEGGNSVRIQGSREEGTLKYERLLTYANGASKMMGVTITTERKGQTFTITGKEGQAGENESSIDLVGGVKLESTDGLQVTADRASYSKSDNVIRVPGPVSFSRGRMKGSGIGFDYNQTEDVIVIGDRAVIDVAPDKAGKDAMTLESGGLEFRRVEKTVKLDRGAKITRDGQTIEADLAVAHLTQDEERLELLELRTNARINAVPTGPGGLQRLTGRDIDLRYGGDGQTLQHAVITGEALIQLAGERRQPGREIAANAMEIGLAADGATPTSLVARDNVKVTLPGQQGGPTRVIAAQALDGTGDDRHGLTGAHFTGNVQYSERGKGVDRAARSAVMDVAMSAGFGAIEEATFSNGVRFADGPMFATAATAKYGVSRGVLELSGSEPASPVPHVLNEQITVDAARVEIVLDGPVVHANGTVKSILQPKKNGNAASSSRDDAKLPAMLNEDQPVNVTADALAYDGRAERAVYTGNALLWQAETSIKGASITLDSRSGDLAATGPVTTSSVLQQDNKTGGKDKVNSVGTSKAFAYVDNLRRATYTGDAHITGPQGDLTSPRIELFFKASGDELDRAEAYDGVVLRGEGRKTTGQRLTYFGAEERYLVTGAPVTIVDECGRETTGRTLTFYRATDRIVVDGNEQVRTQTRGSNATCP
;
A
#
# COMPACT_ATOMS: atom_id res chain seq x y z
N MET A 1 11.59 126.94 24.92
CA MET A 1 10.56 125.91 24.66
C MET A 1 9.88 126.19 23.31
N LYS A 2 10.41 125.97 22.10
CA LYS A 2 11.34 125.02 21.46
C LYS A 2 10.81 123.64 21.01
N TRP A 3 9.52 123.31 21.20
CA TRP A 3 8.95 122.06 20.61
C TRP A 3 7.60 122.21 19.88
N GLN A 4 6.77 123.21 20.19
CA GLN A 4 5.47 123.42 19.54
C GLN A 4 5.52 124.05 18.12
N ARG A 5 6.59 124.77 17.76
CA ARG A 5 6.78 125.33 16.39
C ARG A 5 7.36 124.30 15.40
N VAL A 6 8.13 123.33 15.89
CA VAL A 6 8.69 122.24 15.07
C VAL A 6 7.61 121.18 14.79
N ALA A 7 6.75 120.87 15.78
CA ALA A 7 5.63 119.95 15.58
C ALA A 7 4.59 120.48 14.57
N ARG A 8 4.24 121.78 14.56
CA ARG A 8 3.27 122.35 13.62
C ARG A 8 3.75 122.38 12.16
N LEU A 9 5.05 122.51 11.91
CA LEU A 9 5.65 122.45 10.58
C LEU A 9 5.73 121.01 10.05
N ILE A 10 6.01 120.04 10.92
CA ILE A 10 6.03 118.61 10.57
C ILE A 10 4.61 118.11 10.25
N PHE A 11 3.59 118.48 11.03
CA PHE A 11 2.20 118.09 10.73
C PHE A 11 1.65 118.75 9.46
N ALA A 12 2.03 119.99 9.14
CA ALA A 12 1.63 120.63 7.89
C ALA A 12 2.29 119.99 6.66
N LEU A 13 3.56 119.58 6.75
CA LEU A 13 4.27 118.87 5.68
C LEU A 13 3.74 117.44 5.46
N ILE A 14 3.37 116.73 6.54
CA ILE A 14 2.75 115.40 6.44
C ILE A 14 1.34 115.50 5.84
N ALA A 15 0.54 116.51 6.20
CA ALA A 15 -0.80 116.71 5.64
C ALA A 15 -0.76 117.04 4.12
N ILE A 16 0.23 117.81 3.67
CA ILE A 16 0.42 118.12 2.24
C ILE A 16 0.95 116.90 1.47
N ALA A 17 1.86 116.11 2.05
CA ALA A 17 2.37 114.88 1.44
C ALA A 17 1.28 113.80 1.30
N VAL A 18 0.38 113.68 2.28
CA VAL A 18 -0.77 112.75 2.23
C VAL A 18 -1.82 113.23 1.22
N ALA A 19 -2.12 114.52 1.13
CA ALA A 19 -3.04 115.05 0.13
C ALA A 19 -2.53 114.87 -1.32
N VAL A 20 -1.22 115.03 -1.57
CA VAL A 20 -0.61 114.80 -2.89
C VAL A 20 -0.53 113.31 -3.22
N GLY A 21 -0.30 112.44 -2.24
CA GLY A 21 -0.31 110.97 -2.43
C GLY A 21 -1.69 110.39 -2.74
N VAL A 22 -2.75 110.93 -2.12
CA VAL A 22 -4.14 110.53 -2.42
C VAL A 22 -4.61 111.08 -3.77
N ALA A 23 -4.19 112.29 -4.16
CA ALA A 23 -4.52 112.85 -5.47
C ALA A 23 -3.80 112.16 -6.64
N SER A 24 -2.57 111.64 -6.45
CA SER A 24 -1.84 110.93 -7.51
C SER A 24 -2.29 109.47 -7.70
N THR A 25 -2.87 108.85 -6.68
CA THR A 25 -3.48 107.51 -6.75
C THR A 25 -4.93 107.54 -7.28
N MET A 26 -5.55 108.71 -7.37
CA MET A 26 -6.86 108.94 -8.02
C MET A 26 -6.76 109.39 -9.49
N ARG A 27 -5.67 109.08 -10.20
CA ARG A 27 -5.71 109.10 -11.68
C ARG A 27 -6.60 107.96 -12.15
N ARG A 28 -7.72 108.32 -12.77
CA ARG A 28 -8.65 107.41 -13.47
C ARG A 28 -7.84 106.36 -14.24
N ARG A 29 -7.98 105.09 -13.84
CA ARG A 29 -7.58 103.97 -14.67
C ARG A 29 -8.32 104.12 -16.00
N THR A 30 -7.57 104.15 -17.09
CA THR A 30 -8.10 103.90 -18.44
C THR A 30 -9.01 102.67 -18.35
N PRO A 31 -10.24 102.68 -18.89
CA PRO A 31 -11.03 101.46 -18.95
C PRO A 31 -10.16 100.40 -19.64
N PRO A 32 -10.06 99.18 -19.09
CA PRO A 32 -9.33 98.12 -19.76
C PRO A 32 -9.93 97.98 -21.16
N ARG A 33 -9.07 97.95 -22.16
CA ARG A 33 -9.43 97.55 -23.51
C ARG A 33 -10.04 96.16 -23.36
N THR A 34 -11.34 96.03 -23.56
CA THR A 34 -12.00 94.71 -23.59
C THR A 34 -11.40 93.98 -24.78
N GLU A 35 -10.38 93.16 -24.53
CA GLU A 35 -9.92 92.18 -25.50
C GLU A 35 -11.14 91.33 -25.89
N ALA A 36 -11.31 91.10 -27.18
CA ALA A 36 -12.39 90.26 -27.67
C ALA A 36 -12.33 88.92 -26.91
N PRO A 37 -13.44 88.44 -26.32
CA PRO A 37 -13.44 87.17 -25.62
C PRO A 37 -12.94 86.10 -26.59
N ILE A 38 -11.89 85.39 -26.19
CA ILE A 38 -11.44 84.19 -26.90
C ILE A 38 -12.67 83.28 -27.01
N PRO A 39 -13.11 82.90 -28.22
CA PRO A 39 -14.28 82.05 -28.37
C PRO A 39 -14.04 80.76 -27.61
N LYS A 40 -14.93 80.46 -26.66
CA LYS A 40 -14.88 79.23 -25.87
C LYS A 40 -14.97 78.03 -26.81
N THR A 41 -14.18 76.99 -26.53
CA THR A 41 -14.19 75.75 -27.33
C THR A 41 -15.51 74.99 -27.15
N ASP A 42 -16.15 75.14 -25.99
CA ASP A 42 -17.51 74.68 -25.69
C ASP A 42 -18.39 75.87 -25.25
N PRO A 43 -19.45 76.24 -26.00
CA PRO A 43 -20.32 77.36 -25.66
C PRO A 43 -21.04 77.23 -24.31
N THR A 44 -21.17 76.01 -23.78
CA THR A 44 -21.89 75.72 -22.53
C THR A 44 -21.00 75.78 -21.28
N ALA A 45 -19.67 75.88 -21.44
CA ALA A 45 -18.75 76.07 -20.33
C ALA A 45 -18.84 77.51 -19.78
N ILE A 46 -18.91 77.67 -18.46
CA ILE A 46 -18.90 78.99 -17.82
C ILE A 46 -17.47 79.52 -17.63
N VAL A 47 -16.49 78.63 -17.43
CA VAL A 47 -15.05 78.93 -17.33
C VAL A 47 -14.26 78.01 -18.27
N GLU A 48 -13.29 78.58 -18.98
CA GLU A 48 -12.31 77.85 -19.79
C GLU A 48 -10.89 78.35 -19.47
N SER A 49 -9.95 77.43 -19.26
CA SER A 49 -8.56 77.72 -18.93
C SER A 49 -7.62 76.81 -19.71
N GLU A 50 -6.59 77.38 -20.33
CA GLU A 50 -5.50 76.65 -20.98
C GLU A 50 -4.29 76.57 -20.03
N GLY A 51 -3.84 75.36 -19.74
CA GLY A 51 -2.74 75.04 -18.83
C GLY A 51 -3.03 75.40 -17.37
N GLY A 52 -3.04 74.40 -16.49
CA GLY A 52 -3.23 74.66 -15.07
C GLY A 52 -2.70 73.57 -14.16
N ASN A 53 -2.44 73.98 -12.92
CA ASN A 53 -2.08 73.09 -11.84
C ASN A 53 -2.96 73.41 -10.63
N SER A 54 -3.59 72.40 -10.06
CA SER A 54 -4.33 72.47 -8.81
C SER A 54 -3.62 71.62 -7.77
N VAL A 55 -3.32 72.22 -6.62
CA VAL A 55 -2.65 71.55 -5.50
C VAL A 55 -3.67 71.29 -4.43
N ARG A 56 -3.79 70.04 -4.01
CA ARG A 56 -4.71 69.63 -2.96
C ARG A 56 -3.98 69.58 -1.62
N ILE A 57 -4.42 70.39 -0.68
CA ILE A 57 -3.84 70.51 0.66
C ILE A 57 -4.87 70.02 1.67
N GLN A 58 -4.54 69.02 2.49
CA GLN A 58 -5.35 68.60 3.63
C GLN A 58 -4.54 68.79 4.92
N GLY A 59 -4.94 69.76 5.74
CA GLY A 59 -4.18 70.16 6.93
C GLY A 59 -2.84 70.82 6.56
N SER A 60 -1.71 70.23 6.99
CA SER A 60 -0.34 70.72 6.73
C SER A 60 0.44 69.90 5.68
N ARG A 61 -0.20 68.95 4.99
CA ARG A 61 0.42 68.09 3.95
C ARG A 61 -0.27 68.29 2.60
N GLU A 62 0.53 68.33 1.53
CA GLU A 62 0.06 68.22 0.15
C GLU A 62 -0.42 66.77 -0.09
N GLU A 63 -1.71 66.57 -0.37
CA GLU A 63 -2.29 65.25 -0.68
C GLU A 63 -2.01 64.82 -2.13
N GLY A 64 -1.82 65.80 -3.01
CA GLY A 64 -1.54 65.57 -4.41
C GLY A 64 -1.68 66.81 -5.29
N THR A 65 -1.24 66.66 -6.53
CA THR A 65 -1.18 67.68 -7.57
C THR A 65 -1.97 67.20 -8.79
N LEU A 66 -2.97 67.97 -9.24
CA LEU A 66 -3.75 67.70 -10.45
C LEU A 66 -3.39 68.74 -11.51
N LYS A 67 -2.71 68.30 -12.57
CA LYS A 67 -2.32 69.09 -13.74
C LYS A 67 -3.21 68.77 -14.93
N TYR A 68 -3.48 69.77 -15.76
CA TYR A 68 -4.25 69.63 -16.99
C TYR A 68 -3.75 70.59 -18.07
N GLU A 69 -3.90 70.20 -19.33
CA GLU A 69 -3.62 71.04 -20.50
C GLU A 69 -4.77 72.01 -20.78
N ARG A 70 -6.02 71.61 -20.49
CA ARG A 70 -7.20 72.47 -20.61
C ARG A 70 -8.26 72.08 -19.58
N LEU A 71 -8.99 73.06 -19.07
CA LEU A 71 -10.09 72.90 -18.11
C LEU A 71 -11.33 73.65 -18.61
N LEU A 72 -12.48 72.99 -18.57
CA LEU A 72 -13.82 73.51 -18.80
C LEU A 72 -14.65 73.30 -17.54
N THR A 73 -15.17 74.36 -16.92
CA THR A 73 -16.09 74.26 -15.78
C THR A 73 -17.50 74.67 -16.20
N TYR A 74 -18.49 73.88 -15.80
CA TYR A 74 -19.90 74.07 -16.15
C TYR A 74 -20.72 74.65 -14.98
N ALA A 75 -21.91 75.16 -15.28
CA ALA A 75 -22.77 75.82 -14.27
C ALA A 75 -23.22 74.90 -13.12
N ASN A 76 -23.21 73.58 -13.33
CA ASN A 76 -23.54 72.58 -12.32
C ASN A 76 -22.35 72.21 -11.40
N GLY A 77 -21.22 72.93 -11.51
CA GLY A 77 -20.00 72.66 -10.73
C GLY A 77 -19.13 71.51 -11.27
N ALA A 78 -19.58 70.78 -12.30
CA ALA A 78 -18.76 69.76 -12.94
C ALA A 78 -17.63 70.40 -13.75
N SER A 79 -16.48 69.73 -13.76
CA SER A 79 -15.30 70.17 -14.52
C SER A 79 -14.82 69.07 -15.45
N LYS A 80 -14.57 69.42 -16.72
CA LYS A 80 -13.96 68.57 -17.73
C LYS A 80 -12.54 69.06 -18.01
N MET A 81 -11.59 68.14 -17.98
CA MET A 81 -10.16 68.41 -18.15
C MET A 81 -9.60 67.58 -19.31
N MET A 82 -8.64 68.14 -20.03
CA MET A 82 -7.90 67.49 -21.11
C MET A 82 -6.42 67.39 -20.75
N GLY A 83 -5.77 66.29 -21.12
CA GLY A 83 -4.35 66.06 -20.82
C GLY A 83 -4.08 66.00 -19.31
N VAL A 84 -4.79 65.12 -18.60
CA VAL A 84 -4.81 65.09 -17.13
C VAL A 84 -3.62 64.32 -16.59
N THR A 85 -2.94 64.88 -15.59
CA THR A 85 -1.92 64.21 -14.78
C THR A 85 -2.20 64.45 -13.30
N ILE A 86 -2.41 63.38 -12.54
CA ILE A 86 -2.63 63.40 -11.09
C ILE A 86 -1.38 62.81 -10.43
N THR A 87 -0.79 63.53 -9.50
CA THR A 87 0.28 63.04 -8.64
C THR A 87 -0.25 62.97 -7.21
N THR A 88 -0.12 61.85 -6.51
CA THR A 88 -0.53 61.72 -5.11
C THR A 88 0.48 60.90 -4.34
N GLU A 89 0.66 61.20 -3.05
CA GLU A 89 1.55 60.43 -2.17
C GLU A 89 0.70 59.62 -1.18
N ARG A 90 0.95 58.30 -1.12
CA ARG A 90 0.26 57.41 -0.19
C ARG A 90 1.22 56.37 0.36
N LYS A 91 1.23 56.20 1.69
CA LYS A 91 2.11 55.25 2.40
C LYS A 91 3.61 55.38 1.99
N GLY A 92 4.07 56.61 1.74
CA GLY A 92 5.45 56.91 1.32
C GLY A 92 5.78 56.56 -0.14
N GLN A 93 4.77 56.28 -0.96
CA GLN A 93 4.90 56.04 -2.41
C GLN A 93 4.20 57.14 -3.19
N THR A 94 4.85 57.62 -4.24
CA THR A 94 4.26 58.59 -5.17
C THR A 94 3.62 57.87 -6.33
N PHE A 95 2.35 58.16 -6.59
CA PHE A 95 1.57 57.65 -7.71
C PHE A 95 1.35 58.77 -8.72
N THR A 96 1.64 58.50 -9.99
CA THR A 96 1.37 59.39 -11.13
C THR A 96 0.35 58.73 -12.03
N ILE A 97 -0.82 59.34 -12.19
CA ILE A 97 -1.93 58.85 -13.01
C ILE A 97 -2.13 59.82 -14.17
N THR A 98 -2.19 59.31 -15.40
CA THR A 98 -2.39 60.12 -16.62
C THR A 98 -3.62 59.64 -17.37
N GLY A 99 -4.29 60.55 -18.08
CA GLY A 99 -5.44 60.23 -18.95
C GLY A 99 -5.71 61.34 -19.96
N LYS A 100 -6.31 61.01 -21.12
CA LYS A 100 -6.63 61.99 -22.16
C LYS A 100 -7.71 62.98 -21.72
N GLU A 101 -8.76 62.48 -21.08
CA GLU A 101 -9.86 63.28 -20.55
C GLU A 101 -10.11 62.92 -19.09
N GLY A 102 -10.43 63.93 -18.27
CA GLY A 102 -10.87 63.75 -16.89
C GLY A 102 -12.14 64.53 -16.61
N GLN A 103 -13.01 63.99 -15.78
CA GLN A 103 -14.19 64.67 -15.28
C GLN A 103 -14.20 64.62 -13.76
N ALA A 104 -14.33 65.79 -13.12
CA ALA A 104 -14.46 65.89 -11.67
C ALA A 104 -15.89 66.32 -11.31
N GLY A 105 -16.48 65.60 -10.36
CA GLY A 105 -17.76 65.95 -9.74
C GLY A 105 -17.64 67.15 -8.79
N GLU A 106 -18.76 67.59 -8.23
CA GLU A 106 -18.79 68.70 -7.26
C GLU A 106 -17.83 68.42 -6.09
N ASN A 107 -16.97 69.39 -5.75
CA ASN A 107 -15.93 69.28 -4.72
C ASN A 107 -15.03 68.05 -4.87
N GLU A 108 -14.82 67.56 -6.09
CA GLU A 108 -14.02 66.37 -6.41
C GLU A 108 -14.50 65.13 -5.63
N SER A 109 -15.81 65.03 -5.41
CA SER A 109 -16.46 63.87 -4.79
C SER A 109 -16.30 62.59 -5.63
N SER A 110 -16.16 62.74 -6.94
CA SER A 110 -15.74 61.70 -7.87
C SER A 110 -14.77 62.25 -8.91
N ILE A 111 -13.90 61.38 -9.43
CA ILE A 111 -13.00 61.66 -10.55
C ILE A 111 -13.12 60.51 -11.55
N ASP A 112 -13.45 60.81 -12.80
CA ASP A 112 -13.49 59.87 -13.91
C ASP A 112 -12.41 60.22 -14.93
N LEU A 113 -11.51 59.29 -15.24
CA LEU A 113 -10.46 59.42 -16.26
C LEU A 113 -10.74 58.48 -17.42
N VAL A 114 -10.59 58.97 -18.65
CA VAL A 114 -10.87 58.22 -19.88
C VAL A 114 -9.79 58.45 -20.93
N GLY A 115 -9.54 57.42 -21.72
CA GLY A 115 -8.70 57.46 -22.90
C GLY A 115 -7.24 57.16 -22.58
N GLY A 116 -6.92 55.87 -22.45
CA GLY A 116 -5.56 55.38 -22.22
C GLY A 116 -5.00 55.80 -20.86
N VAL A 117 -5.74 55.48 -19.79
CA VAL A 117 -5.34 55.74 -18.42
C VAL A 117 -4.10 54.93 -18.08
N LYS A 118 -3.07 55.60 -17.54
CA LYS A 118 -1.86 54.96 -17.03
C LYS A 118 -1.56 55.41 -15.61
N LEU A 119 -1.24 54.48 -14.73
CA LEU A 119 -0.77 54.74 -13.39
C LEU A 119 0.65 54.19 -13.25
N GLU A 120 1.55 55.00 -12.71
CA GLU A 120 2.92 54.61 -12.38
C GLU A 120 3.21 54.97 -10.91
N SER A 121 3.87 54.08 -10.18
CA SER A 121 4.31 54.31 -8.81
C SER A 121 5.82 54.27 -8.67
N THR A 122 6.35 54.95 -7.66
CA THR A 122 7.78 54.93 -7.30
C THR A 122 8.29 53.55 -6.90
N ASP A 123 7.41 52.62 -6.50
CA ASP A 123 7.75 51.22 -6.23
C ASP A 123 7.78 50.34 -7.50
N GLY A 124 7.61 50.94 -8.68
CA GLY A 124 7.66 50.26 -9.97
C GLY A 124 6.35 49.61 -10.39
N LEU A 125 5.24 49.83 -9.67
CA LEU A 125 3.91 49.45 -10.15
C LEU A 125 3.54 50.29 -11.39
N GLN A 126 3.11 49.61 -12.46
CA GLN A 126 2.51 50.21 -13.65
C GLN A 126 1.13 49.58 -13.86
N VAL A 127 0.12 50.39 -14.17
CA VAL A 127 -1.24 49.94 -14.51
C VAL A 127 -1.70 50.67 -15.75
N THR A 128 -2.36 49.97 -16.66
CA THR A 128 -2.94 50.55 -17.88
C THR A 128 -4.38 50.09 -18.07
N ALA A 129 -5.26 51.02 -18.40
CA ALA A 129 -6.67 50.77 -18.67
C ALA A 129 -7.27 51.83 -19.60
N ASP A 130 -8.46 51.59 -20.15
CA ASP A 130 -9.14 52.60 -20.99
C ASP A 130 -9.84 53.69 -20.16
N ARG A 131 -10.33 53.33 -18.97
CA ARG A 131 -11.05 54.22 -18.05
C ARG A 131 -10.76 53.83 -16.61
N ALA A 132 -10.69 54.81 -15.72
CA ALA A 132 -10.64 54.61 -14.28
C ALA A 132 -11.50 55.66 -13.58
N SER A 133 -12.15 55.31 -12.49
CA SER A 133 -12.91 56.23 -11.66
C SER A 133 -12.53 56.11 -10.20
N TYR A 134 -12.69 57.20 -9.45
CA TYR A 134 -12.55 57.26 -8.01
C TYR A 134 -13.81 57.88 -7.43
N SER A 135 -14.31 57.30 -6.34
CA SER A 135 -15.42 57.86 -5.57
C SER A 135 -14.99 58.04 -4.11
N LYS A 136 -15.21 59.25 -3.60
CA LYS A 136 -14.83 59.64 -2.23
C LYS A 136 -15.76 59.07 -1.17
N SER A 137 -17.04 58.83 -1.50
CA SER A 137 -18.04 58.36 -0.54
C SER A 137 -17.82 56.93 -0.09
N ASP A 138 -17.32 56.07 -0.98
CA ASP A 138 -16.98 54.67 -0.70
C ASP A 138 -15.46 54.44 -0.68
N ASN A 139 -14.66 55.42 -1.07
CA ASN A 139 -13.20 55.36 -1.13
C ASN A 139 -12.69 54.22 -2.02
N VAL A 140 -13.37 54.01 -3.15
CA VAL A 140 -13.07 52.94 -4.11
C VAL A 140 -12.55 53.53 -5.42
N ILE A 141 -11.49 52.93 -5.96
CA ILE A 141 -11.06 53.11 -7.34
C ILE A 141 -11.64 51.98 -8.18
N ARG A 142 -12.28 52.30 -9.31
CA ARG A 142 -12.89 51.32 -10.21
C ARG A 142 -12.36 51.46 -11.62
N VAL A 143 -12.09 50.35 -12.27
CA VAL A 143 -11.61 50.27 -13.65
C VAL A 143 -12.56 49.34 -14.40
N PRO A 144 -13.61 49.89 -15.03
CA PRO A 144 -14.56 49.10 -15.79
C PRO A 144 -13.91 48.68 -17.12
N GLY A 145 -13.76 47.37 -17.33
CA GLY A 145 -13.20 46.81 -18.56
C GLY A 145 -11.79 46.25 -18.40
N PRO A 146 -11.06 46.01 -19.51
CA PRO A 146 -9.73 45.40 -19.47
C PRO A 146 -8.72 46.24 -18.70
N VAL A 147 -7.96 45.58 -17.84
CA VAL A 147 -6.83 46.16 -17.11
C VAL A 147 -5.60 45.29 -17.30
N SER A 148 -4.43 45.91 -17.35
CA SER A 148 -3.16 45.22 -17.18
C SER A 148 -2.27 45.98 -16.21
N PHE A 149 -1.49 45.24 -15.44
CA PHE A 149 -0.55 45.80 -14.48
C PHE A 149 0.77 45.04 -14.48
N SER A 150 1.82 45.68 -13.99
CA SER A 150 3.11 45.04 -13.78
C SER A 150 3.84 45.66 -12.59
N ARG A 151 4.55 44.84 -11.83
CA ARG A 151 5.40 45.26 -10.71
C ARG A 151 6.55 44.29 -10.56
N GLY A 152 7.78 44.76 -10.77
CA GLY A 152 8.97 43.91 -10.70
C GLY A 152 8.88 42.74 -11.69
N ARG A 153 8.89 41.49 -11.18
CA ARG A 153 8.75 40.26 -11.98
C ARG A 153 7.30 39.89 -12.31
N MET A 154 6.33 40.51 -11.64
CA MET A 154 4.91 40.20 -11.78
C MET A 154 4.29 41.02 -12.89
N LYS A 155 3.48 40.37 -13.73
CA LYS A 155 2.55 40.98 -14.66
C LYS A 155 1.18 40.39 -14.40
N GLY A 156 0.13 41.18 -14.55
CA GLY A 156 -1.23 40.69 -14.43
C GLY A 156 -2.19 41.40 -15.35
N SER A 157 -3.32 40.74 -15.59
CA SER A 157 -4.39 41.26 -16.43
C SER A 157 -5.75 40.72 -15.99
N GLY A 158 -6.82 41.39 -16.41
CA GLY A 158 -8.19 40.94 -16.20
C GLY A 158 -9.23 41.92 -16.72
N ILE A 159 -10.50 41.68 -16.40
CA ILE A 159 -11.62 42.61 -16.64
C ILE A 159 -12.19 43.05 -15.30
N GLY A 160 -12.37 44.36 -15.13
CA GLY A 160 -12.94 44.91 -13.91
C GLY A 160 -11.88 44.88 -12.82
N PHE A 161 -11.44 46.05 -12.38
CA PHE A 161 -10.53 46.15 -11.24
C PHE A 161 -11.04 47.18 -10.26
N ASP A 162 -11.23 46.73 -9.01
CA ASP A 162 -11.67 47.57 -7.91
C ASP A 162 -10.61 47.56 -6.81
N TYR A 163 -10.31 48.74 -6.28
CA TYR A 163 -9.46 48.88 -5.11
C TYR A 163 -10.18 49.69 -4.03
N ASN A 164 -10.57 49.01 -2.95
CA ASN A 164 -11.12 49.65 -1.76
C ASN A 164 -9.97 50.12 -0.88
N GLN A 165 -9.81 51.43 -0.76
CA GLN A 165 -8.70 52.03 -0.03
C GLN A 165 -8.83 51.89 1.49
N THR A 166 -10.05 51.76 2.00
CA THR A 166 -10.35 51.67 3.43
C THR A 166 -10.09 50.25 3.94
N GLU A 167 -10.57 49.26 3.20
CA GLU A 167 -10.41 47.83 3.56
C GLU A 167 -9.07 47.25 3.07
N ASP A 168 -8.36 47.97 2.19
CA ASP A 168 -7.14 47.52 1.51
C ASP A 168 -7.36 46.19 0.76
N VAL A 169 -8.45 46.17 -0.02
CA VAL A 169 -8.88 45.01 -0.82
C VAL A 169 -8.79 45.35 -2.30
N ILE A 170 -8.14 44.46 -3.05
CA ILE A 170 -8.05 44.52 -4.51
C ILE A 170 -8.89 43.40 -5.09
N VAL A 171 -9.73 43.71 -6.09
CA VAL A 171 -10.55 42.73 -6.79
C VAL A 171 -10.30 42.83 -8.29
N ILE A 172 -10.11 41.68 -8.93
CA ILE A 172 -10.22 41.51 -10.39
C ILE A 172 -11.49 40.70 -10.65
N GLY A 173 -12.44 41.32 -11.36
CA GLY A 173 -13.80 40.82 -11.49
C GLY A 173 -13.97 39.67 -12.47
N ASP A 174 -13.17 39.59 -13.53
CA ASP A 174 -13.23 38.49 -14.48
C ASP A 174 -11.89 38.22 -15.20
N ARG A 175 -11.66 36.97 -15.62
CA ARG A 175 -10.45 36.53 -16.38
C ARG A 175 -9.14 37.02 -15.78
N ALA A 176 -8.97 36.83 -14.47
CA ALA A 176 -7.76 37.20 -13.77
C ALA A 176 -6.60 36.28 -14.18
N VAL A 177 -5.52 36.87 -14.69
CA VAL A 177 -4.26 36.19 -15.01
C VAL A 177 -3.12 36.93 -14.34
N ILE A 178 -2.25 36.21 -13.63
CA ILE A 178 -1.02 36.73 -13.05
C ILE A 178 0.14 35.85 -13.50
N ASP A 179 1.15 36.46 -14.10
CA ASP A 179 2.40 35.83 -14.50
C ASP A 179 3.55 36.41 -13.68
N VAL A 180 4.30 35.53 -13.01
CA VAL A 180 5.54 35.86 -12.32
C VAL A 180 6.68 35.30 -13.15
N ALA A 181 7.50 36.21 -13.70
CA ALA A 181 8.69 35.84 -14.46
C ALA A 181 9.71 35.12 -13.56
N PRO A 182 10.51 34.19 -14.10
CA PRO A 182 11.54 33.50 -13.33
C PRO A 182 12.54 34.48 -12.70
N ASP A 183 13.16 34.06 -11.62
CA ASP A 183 14.23 34.77 -10.95
C ASP A 183 15.54 34.76 -11.79
N LYS A 184 16.62 35.33 -11.24
CA LYS A 184 17.92 35.37 -11.94
C LYS A 184 18.53 33.97 -12.16
N ALA A 185 18.13 32.98 -11.37
CA ALA A 185 18.56 31.59 -11.51
C ALA A 185 17.66 30.78 -12.45
N GLY A 186 16.61 31.39 -13.02
CA GLY A 186 15.65 30.72 -13.90
C GLY A 186 14.58 29.92 -13.16
N LYS A 187 14.42 30.11 -11.85
CA LYS A 187 13.47 29.42 -10.98
C LYS A 187 12.28 30.32 -10.62
N ASP A 188 11.30 29.80 -9.87
CA ASP A 188 10.19 30.55 -9.30
C ASP A 188 9.28 31.23 -10.34
N ALA A 189 9.20 30.65 -11.54
CA ALA A 189 8.20 31.06 -12.52
C ALA A 189 6.83 30.50 -12.12
N MET A 190 5.82 31.35 -12.15
CA MET A 190 4.46 30.99 -11.72
C MET A 190 3.43 31.69 -12.59
N THR A 191 2.40 30.96 -12.99
CA THR A 191 1.21 31.52 -13.63
C THR A 191 -0.02 31.16 -12.81
N LEU A 192 -0.89 32.13 -12.56
CA LEU A 192 -2.17 31.98 -11.88
C LEU A 192 -3.28 32.44 -12.83
N GLU A 193 -4.29 31.60 -12.98
CA GLU A 193 -5.48 31.87 -13.79
C GLU A 193 -6.72 31.64 -12.92
N SER A 194 -7.71 32.52 -13.00
CA SER A 194 -9.01 32.35 -12.33
C SER A 194 -10.12 33.17 -12.99
N GLY A 195 -11.37 32.83 -12.70
CA GLY A 195 -12.49 33.69 -13.04
C GLY A 195 -12.39 34.99 -12.27
N GLY A 196 -12.29 34.96 -10.95
CA GLY A 196 -12.12 36.15 -10.10
C GLY A 196 -10.93 36.04 -9.17
N LEU A 197 -10.33 37.18 -8.86
CA LEU A 197 -9.24 37.29 -7.89
C LEU A 197 -9.54 38.37 -6.87
N GLU A 198 -9.35 38.07 -5.60
CA GLU A 198 -9.48 39.02 -4.50
C GLU A 198 -8.25 38.94 -3.60
N PHE A 199 -7.58 40.06 -3.37
CA PHE A 199 -6.47 40.16 -2.45
C PHE A 199 -6.84 41.07 -1.28
N ARG A 200 -7.00 40.47 -0.09
CA ARG A 200 -7.24 41.17 1.16
C ARG A 200 -5.90 41.39 1.87
N ARG A 201 -5.32 42.57 1.70
CA ARG A 201 -3.94 42.82 2.16
C ARG A 201 -3.81 42.85 3.68
N VAL A 202 -4.86 43.26 4.40
CA VAL A 202 -4.88 43.23 5.87
C VAL A 202 -4.88 41.79 6.39
N GLU A 203 -5.65 40.92 5.75
CA GLU A 203 -5.78 39.50 6.12
C GLU A 203 -4.65 38.63 5.56
N LYS A 204 -3.85 39.16 4.62
CA LYS A 204 -2.77 38.44 3.92
C LYS A 204 -3.29 37.24 3.11
N THR A 205 -4.50 37.36 2.57
CA THR A 205 -5.15 36.29 1.81
C THR A 205 -5.38 36.67 0.35
N VAL A 206 -4.99 35.78 -0.56
CA VAL A 206 -5.32 35.86 -1.99
C VAL A 206 -6.32 34.75 -2.31
N LYS A 207 -7.51 35.13 -2.74
CA LYS A 207 -8.59 34.24 -3.14
C LYS A 207 -8.70 34.22 -4.66
N LEU A 208 -8.73 33.02 -5.22
CA LEU A 208 -8.96 32.73 -6.64
C LEU A 208 -10.27 31.95 -6.74
N ASP A 209 -11.28 32.50 -7.41
CA ASP A 209 -12.60 31.87 -7.54
C ASP A 209 -12.97 31.55 -8.99
N ARG A 210 -14.03 30.74 -9.12
CA ARG A 210 -14.58 30.30 -10.41
C ARG A 210 -13.53 29.60 -11.28
N GLY A 211 -12.81 28.66 -10.68
CA GLY A 211 -11.80 27.83 -11.35
C GLY A 211 -10.41 28.42 -11.25
N ALA A 212 -9.73 28.13 -10.13
CA ALA A 212 -8.33 28.47 -9.92
C ALA A 212 -7.43 27.45 -10.62
N LYS A 213 -6.44 27.94 -11.36
CA LYS A 213 -5.36 27.14 -11.94
C LYS A 213 -4.03 27.82 -11.68
N ILE A 214 -3.10 27.09 -11.08
CA ILE A 214 -1.76 27.57 -10.73
C ILE A 214 -0.75 26.63 -11.38
N THR A 215 0.18 27.19 -12.16
CA THR A 215 1.30 26.44 -12.76
C THR A 215 2.61 26.98 -12.23
N ARG A 216 3.43 26.12 -11.61
CA ARG A 216 4.76 26.47 -11.06
C ARG A 216 5.66 25.24 -10.99
N ASP A 217 6.96 25.38 -11.24
CA ASP A 217 7.97 24.33 -11.01
C ASP A 217 7.61 22.91 -11.52
N GLY A 218 6.95 22.81 -12.69
CA GLY A 218 6.51 21.52 -13.24
C GLY A 218 5.30 20.91 -12.54
N GLN A 219 4.60 21.69 -11.71
CA GLN A 219 3.35 21.35 -11.07
C GLN A 219 2.19 22.16 -11.66
N THR A 220 1.02 21.53 -11.75
CA THR A 220 -0.25 22.19 -12.07
C THR A 220 -1.24 21.87 -10.96
N ILE A 221 -1.77 22.92 -10.34
CA ILE A 221 -2.72 22.88 -9.22
C ILE A 221 -4.03 23.47 -9.71
N GLU A 222 -5.14 22.77 -9.51
CA GLU A 222 -6.46 23.15 -9.99
C GLU A 222 -7.51 22.93 -8.89
N ALA A 223 -8.46 23.85 -8.74
CA ALA A 223 -9.62 23.75 -7.86
C ALA A 223 -10.71 24.76 -8.26
N ASP A 224 -11.95 24.60 -7.78
CA ASP A 224 -12.99 25.60 -8.04
C ASP A 224 -12.74 26.91 -7.26
N LEU A 225 -12.17 26.79 -6.06
CA LEU A 225 -11.74 27.89 -5.20
C LEU A 225 -10.36 27.58 -4.60
N ALA A 226 -9.45 28.53 -4.68
CA ALA A 226 -8.17 28.47 -3.98
C ALA A 226 -7.98 29.70 -3.09
N VAL A 227 -7.49 29.50 -1.86
CA VAL A 227 -7.15 30.57 -0.92
C VAL A 227 -5.70 30.39 -0.47
N ALA A 228 -4.86 31.34 -0.86
CA ALA A 228 -3.47 31.42 -0.45
C ALA A 228 -3.33 32.34 0.76
N HIS A 229 -2.70 31.85 1.82
CA HIS A 229 -2.34 32.61 3.02
C HIS A 229 -0.86 32.96 2.96
N LEU A 230 -0.56 34.25 3.01
CA LEU A 230 0.79 34.77 2.86
C LEU A 230 1.41 35.09 4.23
N THR A 231 2.74 35.10 4.27
CA THR A 231 3.52 35.63 5.40
C THR A 231 3.20 37.11 5.66
N GLN A 232 3.55 37.60 6.85
CA GLN A 232 3.31 39.00 7.25
C GLN A 232 3.94 40.04 6.31
N ASP A 233 5.05 39.69 5.66
CA ASP A 233 5.75 40.51 4.67
C ASP A 233 5.10 40.48 3.27
N GLU A 234 4.05 39.67 3.06
CA GLU A 234 3.39 39.39 1.77
C GLU A 234 4.30 38.70 0.73
N GLU A 235 5.48 38.20 1.13
CA GLU A 235 6.49 37.70 0.18
C GLU A 235 6.45 36.18 -0.04
N ARG A 236 5.89 35.40 0.90
CA ARG A 236 5.93 33.93 0.89
C ARG A 236 4.56 33.33 1.18
N LEU A 237 4.34 32.12 0.66
CA LEU A 237 3.14 31.33 0.90
C LEU A 237 3.32 30.46 2.16
N GLU A 238 2.36 30.49 3.08
CA GLU A 238 2.35 29.62 4.27
C GLU A 238 1.40 28.43 4.09
N LEU A 239 0.20 28.70 3.56
CA LEU A 239 -0.88 27.72 3.37
C LEU A 239 -1.59 27.99 2.04
N LEU A 240 -1.85 26.93 1.28
CA LEU A 240 -2.75 26.97 0.14
C LEU A 240 -3.92 26.01 0.38
N GLU A 241 -5.11 26.58 0.49
CA GLU A 241 -6.36 25.86 0.63
C GLU A 241 -7.01 25.71 -0.74
N LEU A 242 -7.28 24.48 -1.15
CA LEU A 242 -7.97 24.13 -2.39
C LEU A 242 -9.32 23.53 -2.03
N ARG A 243 -10.39 24.07 -2.61
CA ARG A 243 -11.76 23.72 -2.27
C ARG A 243 -12.53 23.32 -3.51
N THR A 244 -13.19 22.17 -3.39
CA THR A 244 -13.97 21.50 -4.45
C THR A 244 -13.14 21.15 -5.70
N ASN A 245 -13.24 19.89 -6.14
CA ASN A 245 -12.55 19.38 -7.34
C ASN A 245 -11.03 19.61 -7.34
N ALA A 246 -10.39 19.59 -6.17
CA ALA A 246 -8.97 19.87 -6.02
C ALA A 246 -8.09 18.78 -6.66
N ARG A 247 -7.15 19.20 -7.50
CA ARG A 247 -6.23 18.32 -8.23
C ARG A 247 -4.85 18.94 -8.31
N ILE A 248 -3.83 18.13 -8.10
CA ILE A 248 -2.43 18.53 -8.23
C ILE A 248 -1.75 17.47 -9.09
N ASN A 249 -1.14 17.90 -10.19
CA ASN A 249 -0.28 17.06 -11.03
C ASN A 249 1.14 17.59 -10.91
N ALA A 250 2.10 16.71 -10.60
CA ALA A 250 3.51 17.04 -10.46
C ALA A 250 4.36 16.14 -11.35
N VAL A 251 5.48 16.68 -11.84
CA VAL A 251 6.52 15.88 -12.49
C VAL A 251 7.39 15.24 -11.39
N PRO A 252 7.37 13.91 -11.22
CA PRO A 252 8.12 13.27 -10.16
C PRO A 252 9.63 13.34 -10.42
N THR A 253 10.41 13.63 -9.38
CA THR A 253 11.88 13.71 -9.42
C THR A 253 12.56 12.36 -9.25
N GLY A 254 11.85 11.34 -8.76
CA GLY A 254 12.35 9.99 -8.56
C GLY A 254 11.24 8.98 -8.21
N PRO A 255 11.59 7.68 -8.08
CA PRO A 255 10.65 6.65 -7.62
C PRO A 255 10.08 6.99 -6.25
N GLY A 256 8.78 6.77 -6.06
CA GLY A 256 8.06 7.10 -4.82
C GLY A 256 7.68 8.57 -4.66
N GLY A 257 8.15 9.46 -5.55
CA GLY A 257 7.76 10.87 -5.53
C GLY A 257 6.28 11.08 -5.85
N LEU A 258 5.69 12.13 -5.29
CA LEU A 258 4.30 12.52 -5.58
C LEU A 258 4.14 12.85 -7.07
N GLN A 259 3.21 12.18 -7.74
CA GLN A 259 2.87 12.41 -9.15
C GLN A 259 1.50 13.08 -9.28
N ARG A 260 0.52 12.65 -8.47
CA ARG A 260 -0.84 13.18 -8.51
C ARG A 260 -1.50 13.13 -7.15
N LEU A 261 -2.19 14.21 -6.78
CA LEU A 261 -3.09 14.27 -5.63
C LEU A 261 -4.46 14.73 -6.11
N THR A 262 -5.52 14.08 -5.64
CA THR A 262 -6.89 14.51 -5.90
C THR A 262 -7.75 14.35 -4.66
N GLY A 263 -8.72 15.24 -4.49
CA GLY A 263 -9.76 15.14 -3.48
C GLY A 263 -10.81 16.21 -3.70
N ARG A 264 -11.85 16.23 -2.86
CA ARG A 264 -12.77 17.37 -2.81
C ARG A 264 -12.03 18.60 -2.33
N ASP A 265 -11.34 18.50 -1.19
CA ASP A 265 -10.58 19.59 -0.58
C ASP A 265 -9.13 19.14 -0.29
N ILE A 266 -8.17 20.04 -0.52
CA ILE A 266 -6.76 19.81 -0.23
C ILE A 266 -6.18 21.03 0.49
N ASP A 267 -5.49 20.83 1.61
CA ASP A 267 -4.71 21.85 2.30
C ASP A 267 -3.22 21.55 2.16
N LEU A 268 -2.44 22.54 1.73
CA LEU A 268 -1.02 22.42 1.49
C LEU A 268 -0.25 23.40 2.37
N ARG A 269 0.58 22.90 3.30
CA ARG A 269 1.42 23.74 4.16
C ARG A 269 2.86 23.77 3.66
N TYR A 270 3.39 24.97 3.60
CA TYR A 270 4.72 25.25 3.08
C TYR A 270 5.71 25.54 4.21
N GLY A 271 6.98 25.22 3.97
CA GLY A 271 8.07 25.55 4.87
C GLY A 271 8.37 27.05 4.92
N GLY A 272 9.32 27.44 5.76
CA GLY A 272 9.71 28.86 5.92
C GLY A 272 10.28 29.52 4.66
N ASP A 273 10.65 28.75 3.65
CA ASP A 273 11.04 29.25 2.32
C ASP A 273 9.84 29.68 1.45
N GLY A 274 8.62 29.29 1.82
CA GLY A 274 7.40 29.58 1.07
C GLY A 274 7.25 28.79 -0.23
N GLN A 275 8.10 27.77 -0.45
CA GLN A 275 8.17 27.03 -1.70
C GLN A 275 8.07 25.52 -1.49
N THR A 276 8.74 25.00 -0.45
CA THR A 276 8.84 23.58 -0.15
C THR A 276 7.57 23.11 0.54
N LEU A 277 6.85 22.18 -0.10
CA LEU A 277 5.66 21.56 0.48
C LEU A 277 6.09 20.60 1.61
N GLN A 278 5.61 20.83 2.83
CA GLN A 278 5.95 19.99 3.98
C GLN A 278 4.82 19.04 4.37
N HIS A 279 3.58 19.47 4.13
CA HIS A 279 2.41 18.74 4.59
C HIS A 279 1.23 18.93 3.64
N ALA A 280 0.50 17.85 3.40
CA ALA A 280 -0.73 17.87 2.62
C ALA A 280 -1.84 17.11 3.33
N VAL A 281 -3.01 17.73 3.46
CA VAL A 281 -4.24 17.09 3.95
C VAL A 281 -5.24 17.04 2.80
N ILE A 282 -5.77 15.86 2.51
CA ILE A 282 -6.70 15.60 1.40
C ILE A 282 -7.98 15.02 2.01
N THR A 283 -9.14 15.59 1.67
CA THR A 283 -10.44 15.11 2.17
C THR A 283 -11.47 15.00 1.06
N GLY A 284 -12.34 13.99 1.20
CA GLY A 284 -13.40 13.68 0.23
C GLY A 284 -12.83 12.99 -1.01
N GLU A 285 -12.88 11.66 -1.03
CA GLU A 285 -12.36 10.83 -2.14
C GLU A 285 -10.87 11.11 -2.43
N ALA A 286 -10.07 11.08 -1.37
CA ALA A 286 -8.64 11.27 -1.46
C ALA A 286 -8.00 10.17 -2.33
N LEU A 287 -7.21 10.58 -3.32
CA LEU A 287 -6.39 9.67 -4.13
C LEU A 287 -5.00 10.28 -4.34
N ILE A 288 -3.98 9.45 -4.14
CA ILE A 288 -2.58 9.77 -4.39
C ILE A 288 -2.04 8.76 -5.41
N GLN A 289 -1.30 9.29 -6.39
CA GLN A 289 -0.46 8.50 -7.27
C GLN A 289 1.01 8.79 -6.95
N LEU A 290 1.75 7.74 -6.60
CA LEU A 290 3.20 7.78 -6.40
C LEU A 290 3.90 7.24 -7.65
N ALA A 291 5.00 7.87 -8.03
CA ALA A 291 5.77 7.45 -9.19
C ALA A 291 6.37 6.04 -8.99
N GLY A 292 6.24 5.20 -10.01
CA GLY A 292 6.94 3.92 -10.05
C GLY A 292 8.43 4.10 -10.37
N GLU A 293 9.17 3.00 -10.41
CA GLU A 293 10.50 2.99 -11.01
C GLU A 293 10.43 3.38 -12.50
N ARG A 294 11.59 3.67 -13.11
CA ARG A 294 11.66 4.15 -14.50
C ARG A 294 10.93 3.18 -15.46
N ARG A 295 9.90 3.68 -16.15
CA ARG A 295 9.01 2.93 -17.07
C ARG A 295 8.13 1.86 -16.40
N GLN A 296 8.05 1.83 -15.06
CA GLN A 296 7.08 1.03 -14.34
C GLN A 296 5.83 1.87 -14.04
N PRO A 297 4.65 1.25 -13.99
CA PRO A 297 3.44 1.93 -13.55
C PRO A 297 3.59 2.47 -12.11
N GLY A 298 2.94 3.60 -11.86
CA GLY A 298 2.85 4.19 -10.53
C GLY A 298 2.00 3.37 -9.57
N ARG A 299 2.00 3.79 -8.31
CA ARG A 299 1.27 3.17 -7.21
C ARG A 299 0.11 4.07 -6.84
N GLU A 300 -1.03 3.50 -6.52
CA GLU A 300 -2.24 4.25 -6.21
C GLU A 300 -2.69 3.96 -4.78
N ILE A 301 -3.02 5.01 -4.05
CA ILE A 301 -3.56 4.95 -2.70
C ILE A 301 -4.84 5.79 -2.70
N ALA A 302 -5.97 5.15 -2.39
CA ALA A 302 -7.27 5.79 -2.29
C ALA A 302 -7.85 5.61 -0.87
N ALA A 303 -8.52 6.65 -0.36
CA ALA A 303 -9.20 6.65 0.94
C ALA A 303 -10.22 7.81 1.00
N ASN A 304 -11.00 7.93 2.08
CA ASN A 304 -11.85 9.11 2.26
C ASN A 304 -11.04 10.35 2.67
N ALA A 305 -10.02 10.16 3.50
CA ALA A 305 -9.12 11.22 3.96
C ALA A 305 -7.68 10.72 4.03
N MET A 306 -6.74 11.61 3.69
CA MET A 306 -5.31 11.35 3.79
C MET A 306 -4.54 12.56 4.33
N GLU A 307 -3.49 12.28 5.09
CA GLU A 307 -2.51 13.24 5.56
C GLU A 307 -1.11 12.75 5.17
N ILE A 308 -0.31 13.63 4.56
CA ILE A 308 1.00 13.31 4.01
C ILE A 308 2.04 14.24 4.62
N GLY A 309 3.09 13.68 5.20
CA GLY A 309 4.31 14.42 5.55
C GLY A 309 5.37 14.23 4.47
N LEU A 310 6.05 15.32 4.12
CA LEU A 310 7.09 15.36 3.09
C LEU A 310 8.44 15.71 3.72
N ALA A 311 9.51 15.18 3.12
CA ALA A 311 10.88 15.55 3.46
C ALA A 311 11.17 17.01 3.10
N ALA A 312 12.34 17.50 3.52
CA ALA A 312 12.79 18.86 3.23
C ALA A 312 13.02 19.14 1.72
N ASP A 313 12.95 18.12 0.85
CA ASP A 313 12.98 18.28 -0.60
C ASP A 313 11.62 18.66 -1.22
N GLY A 314 10.55 18.60 -0.43
CA GLY A 314 9.18 18.91 -0.85
C GLY A 314 8.54 17.90 -1.80
N ALA A 315 9.18 16.75 -2.02
CA ALA A 315 8.77 15.76 -3.03
C ALA A 315 8.68 14.33 -2.49
N THR A 316 9.47 13.99 -1.48
CA THR A 316 9.60 12.63 -0.93
C THR A 316 8.65 12.43 0.25
N PRO A 317 7.61 11.58 0.15
CA PRO A 317 6.74 11.27 1.28
C PRO A 317 7.49 10.48 2.36
N THR A 318 7.39 10.92 3.61
CA THR A 318 8.03 10.30 4.79
C THR A 318 7.02 9.77 5.80
N SER A 319 5.78 10.27 5.75
CA SER A 319 4.65 9.73 6.50
C SER A 319 3.38 9.81 5.67
N LEU A 320 2.48 8.85 5.90
CA LEU A 320 1.19 8.80 5.23
C LEU A 320 0.15 8.24 6.19
N VAL A 321 -0.91 8.98 6.44
CA VAL A 321 -2.03 8.53 7.25
C VAL A 321 -3.26 8.51 6.35
N ALA A 322 -3.86 7.35 6.13
CA ALA A 322 -5.09 7.21 5.34
C ALA A 322 -6.20 6.58 6.17
N ARG A 323 -7.43 7.10 6.01
CA ARG A 323 -8.59 6.72 6.82
C ARG A 323 -9.83 6.51 5.97
N ASP A 324 -10.57 5.49 6.37
CA ASP A 324 -11.83 4.99 5.80
C ASP A 324 -11.71 4.57 4.32
N ASN A 325 -12.16 3.35 4.01
CA ASN A 325 -12.12 2.77 2.66
C ASN A 325 -10.74 2.81 2.00
N VAL A 326 -9.68 2.53 2.77
CA VAL A 326 -8.32 2.50 2.25
C VAL A 326 -8.17 1.39 1.21
N LYS A 327 -7.68 1.74 0.03
CA LYS A 327 -7.30 0.82 -1.03
C LYS A 327 -5.94 1.21 -1.60
N VAL A 328 -4.97 0.31 -1.48
CA VAL A 328 -3.64 0.44 -2.06
C VAL A 328 -3.52 -0.51 -3.24
N THR A 329 -3.10 0.01 -4.39
CA THR A 329 -2.83 -0.77 -5.60
C THR A 329 -1.36 -0.64 -5.97
N LEU A 330 -0.66 -1.78 -5.97
CA LEU A 330 0.76 -1.92 -6.28
C LEU A 330 0.90 -2.82 -7.51
N PRO A 331 1.03 -2.23 -8.71
CA PRO A 331 1.23 -3.02 -9.91
C PRO A 331 2.54 -3.83 -9.85
N GLY A 332 2.53 -5.03 -10.44
CA GLY A 332 3.75 -5.84 -10.54
C GLY A 332 4.75 -5.28 -11.54
N GLN A 333 6.05 -5.42 -11.24
CA GLN A 333 7.11 -5.04 -12.18
C GLN A 333 7.09 -5.96 -13.42
N GLN A 334 7.25 -5.38 -14.61
CA GLN A 334 7.40 -6.12 -15.88
C GLN A 334 6.31 -7.20 -16.15
N GLY A 335 5.05 -6.95 -15.77
CA GLY A 335 3.97 -7.91 -15.94
C GLY A 335 3.87 -8.97 -14.83
N GLY A 336 4.61 -8.79 -13.73
CA GLY A 336 4.42 -9.54 -12.49
C GLY A 336 3.04 -9.30 -11.86
N PRO A 337 2.71 -10.04 -10.78
CA PRO A 337 1.39 -9.97 -10.18
C PRO A 337 1.10 -8.59 -9.58
N THR A 338 -0.13 -8.12 -9.78
CA THR A 338 -0.65 -6.91 -9.14
C THR A 338 -1.08 -7.23 -7.72
N ARG A 339 -0.71 -6.36 -6.78
CA ARG A 339 -1.06 -6.50 -5.37
C ARG A 339 -2.05 -5.42 -4.98
N VAL A 340 -3.10 -5.81 -4.29
CA VAL A 340 -4.13 -4.91 -3.77
C VAL A 340 -4.32 -5.16 -2.29
N ILE A 341 -4.28 -4.10 -1.49
CA ILE A 341 -4.57 -4.11 -0.05
C ILE A 341 -5.80 -3.24 0.18
N ALA A 342 -6.83 -3.77 0.84
CA ALA A 342 -7.99 -3.00 1.30
C ALA A 342 -8.09 -3.07 2.83
N ALA A 343 -8.36 -1.94 3.48
CA ALA A 343 -8.41 -1.81 4.94
C ALA A 343 -9.28 -0.61 5.36
N GLN A 344 -9.50 -0.42 6.67
CA GLN A 344 -10.11 0.81 7.20
C GLN A 344 -9.10 1.92 7.45
N ALA A 345 -7.87 1.58 7.82
CA ALA A 345 -6.81 2.54 8.05
C ALA A 345 -5.46 2.04 7.57
N LEU A 346 -4.59 3.00 7.23
CA LEU A 346 -3.19 2.82 6.86
C LEU A 346 -2.36 3.91 7.55
N ASP A 347 -1.28 3.50 8.19
CA ASP A 347 -0.22 4.37 8.73
C ASP A 347 1.12 3.98 8.10
N GLY A 348 1.59 4.79 7.17
CA GLY A 348 2.86 4.67 6.46
C GLY A 348 3.98 5.45 7.15
N THR A 349 5.16 4.84 7.22
CA THR A 349 6.34 5.38 7.90
C THR A 349 7.58 5.33 7.00
N GLY A 350 8.46 6.30 7.16
CA GLY A 350 9.65 6.47 6.33
C GLY A 350 10.64 7.48 6.89
N ASP A 351 11.66 7.80 6.09
CA ASP A 351 12.68 8.81 6.40
C ASP A 351 13.05 9.64 5.15
N ASP A 352 13.77 10.75 5.34
CA ASP A 352 14.13 11.68 4.26
C ASP A 352 14.97 11.05 3.13
N ARG A 353 15.71 9.97 3.41
CA ARG A 353 16.61 9.34 2.44
C ARG A 353 15.90 8.27 1.61
N HIS A 354 15.02 7.52 2.24
CA HIS A 354 14.38 6.35 1.64
C HIS A 354 12.90 6.57 1.33
N GLY A 355 12.31 7.68 1.77
CA GLY A 355 10.86 7.88 1.77
C GLY A 355 10.15 6.81 2.61
N LEU A 356 8.89 6.54 2.28
CA LEU A 356 8.12 5.47 2.92
C LEU A 356 8.76 4.08 2.71
N THR A 357 8.96 3.35 3.79
CA THR A 357 9.55 1.99 3.80
C THR A 357 8.73 1.00 4.61
N GLY A 358 7.72 1.47 5.33
CA GLY A 358 6.81 0.62 6.10
C GLY A 358 5.37 1.13 6.04
N ALA A 359 4.44 0.22 6.28
CA ALA A 359 3.03 0.55 6.44
C ALA A 359 2.30 -0.41 7.38
N HIS A 360 1.44 0.14 8.22
CA HIS A 360 0.59 -0.57 9.16
C HIS A 360 -0.88 -0.42 8.72
N PHE A 361 -1.55 -1.54 8.44
CA PHE A 361 -2.95 -1.57 8.02
C PHE A 361 -3.82 -2.18 9.11
N THR A 362 -4.98 -1.57 9.36
CA THR A 362 -5.95 -2.07 10.35
C THR A 362 -7.38 -2.03 9.85
N GLY A 363 -8.22 -2.89 10.44
CA GLY A 363 -9.66 -2.95 10.20
C GLY A 363 -10.01 -3.78 8.96
N ASN A 364 -10.22 -5.08 9.18
CA ASN A 364 -10.63 -6.06 8.16
C ASN A 364 -9.74 -6.02 6.92
N VAL A 365 -8.43 -6.21 7.12
CA VAL A 365 -7.45 -6.15 6.04
C VAL A 365 -7.71 -7.29 5.05
N GLN A 366 -7.73 -6.95 3.77
CA GLN A 366 -7.81 -7.88 2.65
C GLN A 366 -6.65 -7.64 1.71
N TYR A 367 -5.80 -8.65 1.56
CA TYR A 367 -4.69 -8.66 0.62
C TYR A 367 -5.04 -9.57 -0.56
N SER A 368 -4.66 -9.16 -1.76
CA SER A 368 -4.67 -10.04 -2.92
C SER A 368 -3.46 -9.81 -3.81
N GLU A 369 -2.95 -10.88 -4.40
CA GLU A 369 -1.83 -10.91 -5.34
C GLU A 369 -2.28 -11.73 -6.56
N ARG A 370 -2.46 -11.06 -7.70
CA ARG A 370 -3.01 -11.68 -8.92
C ARG A 370 -2.17 -11.43 -10.14
N GLY A 371 -1.87 -12.48 -10.89
CA GLY A 371 -1.08 -12.44 -12.12
C GLY A 371 -1.11 -13.77 -12.86
N LYS A 372 -0.25 -13.93 -13.86
CA LYS A 372 -0.16 -15.19 -14.62
C LYS A 372 0.30 -16.33 -13.70
N GLY A 373 -0.58 -17.28 -13.43
CA GLY A 373 -0.29 -18.44 -12.58
C GLY A 373 -0.21 -18.12 -11.08
N VAL A 374 -0.66 -16.94 -10.66
CA VAL A 374 -0.67 -16.52 -9.25
C VAL A 374 -2.05 -15.97 -8.91
N ASP A 375 -2.74 -16.60 -7.97
CA ASP A 375 -3.98 -16.10 -7.38
C ASP A 375 -3.95 -16.38 -5.87
N ARG A 376 -3.47 -15.38 -5.13
CA ARG A 376 -3.31 -15.45 -3.69
C ARG A 376 -4.17 -14.41 -3.01
N ALA A 377 -4.71 -14.78 -1.86
CA ALA A 377 -5.49 -13.88 -1.03
C ALA A 377 -5.18 -14.11 0.44
N ALA A 378 -5.17 -13.03 1.23
CA ALA A 378 -5.09 -13.12 2.67
C ALA A 378 -6.10 -12.18 3.33
N ARG A 379 -6.59 -12.57 4.51
CA ARG A 379 -7.43 -11.76 5.38
C ARG A 379 -6.91 -11.80 6.81
N SER A 380 -6.95 -10.66 7.50
CA SER A 380 -6.54 -10.51 8.90
C SER A 380 -7.13 -9.25 9.52
N ALA A 381 -7.05 -9.07 10.84
CA ALA A 381 -7.43 -7.80 11.45
C ALA A 381 -6.37 -6.72 11.23
N VAL A 382 -5.09 -7.12 11.21
CA VAL A 382 -3.92 -6.25 11.06
C VAL A 382 -2.96 -6.82 10.02
N MET A 383 -2.30 -5.93 9.27
CA MET A 383 -1.20 -6.27 8.37
C MET A 383 -0.11 -5.22 8.44
N ASP A 384 1.11 -5.65 8.75
CA ASP A 384 2.32 -4.83 8.69
C ASP A 384 3.11 -5.18 7.43
N VAL A 385 3.59 -4.17 6.70
CA VAL A 385 4.43 -4.38 5.53
C VAL A 385 5.76 -3.67 5.68
N ALA A 386 6.83 -4.37 5.29
CA ALA A 386 8.12 -3.78 4.98
C ALA A 386 8.26 -3.69 3.46
N MET A 387 8.72 -2.53 2.99
CA MET A 387 8.74 -2.18 1.57
C MET A 387 10.10 -1.61 1.20
N SER A 388 10.50 -1.78 -0.07
CA SER A 388 11.64 -1.02 -0.59
C SER A 388 11.35 0.48 -0.60
N ALA A 389 12.40 1.30 -0.76
CA ALA A 389 12.31 2.76 -0.70
C ALA A 389 11.21 3.36 -1.59
N GLY A 390 10.59 4.45 -1.11
CA GLY A 390 9.60 5.23 -1.83
C GLY A 390 8.24 4.54 -1.95
N PHE A 391 7.81 3.81 -0.92
CA PHE A 391 6.61 2.97 -0.93
C PHE A 391 6.71 1.87 -1.99
N GLY A 392 7.84 1.15 -1.97
CA GLY A 392 8.37 0.27 -2.99
C GLY A 392 7.63 -1.04 -3.28
N ALA A 393 8.39 -2.04 -3.70
CA ALA A 393 7.92 -3.42 -3.69
C ALA A 393 7.75 -3.87 -2.24
N ILE A 394 6.72 -4.67 -1.94
CA ILE A 394 6.60 -5.32 -0.63
C ILE A 394 7.67 -6.41 -0.55
N GLU A 395 8.52 -6.34 0.47
CA GLU A 395 9.53 -7.35 0.76
C GLU A 395 8.97 -8.41 1.71
N GLU A 396 8.23 -7.94 2.72
CA GLU A 396 7.63 -8.76 3.76
C GLU A 396 6.24 -8.21 4.14
N ALA A 397 5.29 -9.12 4.34
CA ALA A 397 3.97 -8.83 4.87
C ALA A 397 3.68 -9.72 6.08
N THR A 398 3.42 -9.12 7.24
CA THR A 398 3.03 -9.83 8.47
C THR A 398 1.55 -9.60 8.74
N PHE A 399 0.76 -10.66 8.64
CA PHE A 399 -0.66 -10.68 8.97
C PHE A 399 -0.82 -11.18 10.40
N SER A 400 -1.69 -10.52 11.18
CA SER A 400 -1.97 -10.94 12.57
C SER A 400 -3.44 -10.82 12.93
N ASN A 401 -3.84 -11.60 13.93
CA ASN A 401 -5.19 -11.72 14.49
C ASN A 401 -6.21 -12.22 13.45
N GLY A 402 -6.49 -13.52 13.46
CA GLY A 402 -7.49 -14.14 12.59
C GLY A 402 -7.03 -14.34 11.15
N VAL A 403 -5.78 -14.78 10.92
CA VAL A 403 -5.23 -14.91 9.57
C VAL A 403 -5.91 -16.04 8.81
N ARG A 404 -6.32 -15.74 7.58
CA ARG A 404 -6.74 -16.71 6.56
C ARG A 404 -5.96 -16.43 5.29
N PHE A 405 -5.25 -17.42 4.79
CA PHE A 405 -4.47 -17.33 3.56
C PHE A 405 -4.97 -18.37 2.55
N ALA A 406 -4.96 -18.01 1.27
CA ALA A 406 -5.31 -18.90 0.17
C ALA A 406 -4.32 -18.72 -0.99
N ASP A 407 -3.90 -19.83 -1.58
CA ASP A 407 -3.11 -19.90 -2.83
C ASP A 407 -3.65 -21.06 -3.69
N GLY A 408 -4.45 -20.71 -4.70
CA GLY A 408 -5.19 -21.71 -5.48
C GLY A 408 -6.05 -22.65 -4.59
N PRO A 409 -5.82 -23.98 -4.62
CA PRO A 409 -6.56 -24.93 -3.79
C PRO A 409 -6.06 -25.03 -2.34
N MET A 410 -4.96 -24.38 -1.99
CA MET A 410 -4.39 -24.40 -0.64
C MET A 410 -5.01 -23.30 0.22
N PHE A 411 -5.43 -23.67 1.43
CA PHE A 411 -5.94 -22.77 2.45
C PHE A 411 -5.15 -22.94 3.74
N ALA A 412 -4.90 -21.84 4.44
CA ALA A 412 -4.24 -21.85 5.73
C ALA A 412 -4.89 -20.88 6.72
N THR A 413 -4.90 -21.25 7.99
CA THR A 413 -5.30 -20.39 9.11
C THR A 413 -4.25 -20.37 10.20
N ALA A 414 -4.01 -19.22 10.81
CA ALA A 414 -3.08 -19.05 11.93
C ALA A 414 -3.39 -17.78 12.71
N ALA A 415 -2.82 -17.63 13.90
CA ALA A 415 -2.86 -16.35 14.62
C ALA A 415 -1.97 -15.30 13.93
N THR A 416 -0.82 -15.72 13.40
CA THR A 416 0.12 -14.88 12.66
C THR A 416 0.62 -15.59 11.41
N ALA A 417 0.71 -14.87 10.29
CA ALA A 417 1.39 -15.32 9.08
C ALA A 417 2.39 -14.28 8.60
N LYS A 418 3.63 -14.69 8.33
CA LYS A 418 4.68 -13.85 7.78
C LYS A 418 4.99 -14.31 6.36
N TYR A 419 4.74 -13.45 5.39
CA TYR A 419 4.91 -13.72 3.97
C TYR A 419 6.07 -12.90 3.41
N GLY A 420 7.19 -13.58 3.11
CA GLY A 420 8.30 -12.99 2.37
C GLY A 420 7.98 -12.98 0.88
N VAL A 421 7.42 -11.88 0.38
CA VAL A 421 6.85 -11.77 -0.97
C VAL A 421 7.90 -12.07 -2.06
N SER A 422 9.11 -11.53 -1.91
CA SER A 422 10.21 -11.75 -2.87
C SER A 422 10.78 -13.17 -2.82
N ARG A 423 10.71 -13.83 -1.65
CA ARG A 423 11.19 -15.19 -1.43
C ARG A 423 10.13 -16.26 -1.75
N GLY A 424 8.86 -15.87 -1.81
CA GLY A 424 7.74 -16.81 -1.97
C GLY A 424 7.58 -17.75 -0.77
N VAL A 425 7.89 -17.31 0.45
CA VAL A 425 7.84 -18.14 1.67
C VAL A 425 6.78 -17.61 2.63
N LEU A 426 5.88 -18.49 3.06
CA LEU A 426 4.84 -18.23 4.04
C LEU A 426 5.15 -18.98 5.34
N GLU A 427 5.33 -18.25 6.44
CA GLU A 427 5.53 -18.80 7.78
C GLU A 427 4.27 -18.57 8.63
N LEU A 428 3.68 -19.64 9.16
CA LEU A 428 2.47 -19.65 9.97
C LEU A 428 2.83 -20.01 11.41
N SER A 429 2.30 -19.25 12.37
CA SER A 429 2.58 -19.46 13.79
C SER A 429 1.52 -18.83 14.71
N GLY A 430 1.69 -19.07 16.01
CA GLY A 430 0.87 -18.45 17.07
C GLY A 430 -0.41 -19.21 17.36
N SER A 431 -1.07 -18.82 18.45
CA SER A 431 -2.28 -19.46 18.96
C SER A 431 -3.27 -18.38 19.42
N GLU A 432 -4.52 -18.51 19.00
CA GLU A 432 -5.62 -17.63 19.42
C GLU A 432 -6.93 -18.44 19.52
N PRO A 433 -7.97 -17.95 20.22
CA PRO A 433 -9.19 -18.73 20.46
C PRO A 433 -9.86 -19.28 19.18
N ALA A 434 -9.76 -18.55 18.05
CA ALA A 434 -10.33 -18.96 16.78
C ALA A 434 -9.39 -19.82 15.91
N SER A 435 -8.08 -19.83 16.20
CA SER A 435 -7.05 -20.61 15.51
C SER A 435 -6.03 -21.10 16.54
N PRO A 436 -6.32 -22.20 17.26
CA PRO A 436 -5.50 -22.64 18.39
C PRO A 436 -4.09 -23.09 17.96
N VAL A 437 -3.95 -23.53 16.72
CA VAL A 437 -2.67 -23.83 16.06
C VAL A 437 -2.77 -23.42 14.59
N PRO A 438 -1.64 -23.18 13.91
CA PRO A 438 -1.58 -23.16 12.45
C PRO A 438 -2.20 -24.42 11.85
N HIS A 439 -3.06 -24.21 10.86
CA HIS A 439 -3.77 -25.24 10.13
C HIS A 439 -3.60 -24.99 8.64
N VAL A 440 -3.15 -25.99 7.89
CA VAL A 440 -2.97 -25.93 6.43
C VAL A 440 -3.73 -27.09 5.81
N LEU A 441 -4.49 -26.81 4.77
CA LEU A 441 -5.20 -27.83 4.01
C LEU A 441 -5.09 -27.58 2.51
N ASN A 442 -5.05 -28.65 1.74
CA ASN A 442 -5.33 -28.65 0.31
C ASN A 442 -6.28 -29.82 -0.01
N GLU A 443 -6.40 -30.21 -1.28
CA GLU A 443 -7.28 -31.31 -1.69
C GLU A 443 -6.92 -32.69 -1.11
N GLN A 444 -5.67 -32.90 -0.68
CA GLN A 444 -5.13 -34.22 -0.32
C GLN A 444 -4.59 -34.32 1.10
N ILE A 445 -4.12 -33.22 1.68
CA ILE A 445 -3.49 -33.23 3.01
C ILE A 445 -4.01 -32.09 3.87
N THR A 446 -4.19 -32.39 5.15
CA THR A 446 -4.40 -31.43 6.23
C THR A 446 -3.23 -31.53 7.20
N VAL A 447 -2.69 -30.41 7.67
CA VAL A 447 -1.55 -30.34 8.59
C VAL A 447 -1.83 -29.30 9.69
N ASP A 448 -1.81 -29.76 10.94
CA ASP A 448 -1.77 -28.93 12.14
C ASP A 448 -0.39 -29.03 12.80
N ALA A 449 0.23 -27.89 13.15
CA ALA A 449 1.50 -27.86 13.89
C ALA A 449 1.72 -26.50 14.56
N ALA A 450 2.60 -26.41 15.56
CA ALA A 450 2.88 -25.14 16.23
C ALA A 450 3.50 -24.07 15.31
N ARG A 451 4.30 -24.49 14.32
CA ARG A 451 4.79 -23.63 13.23
C ARG A 451 4.81 -24.43 11.92
N VAL A 452 4.43 -23.75 10.84
CA VAL A 452 4.44 -24.29 9.47
C VAL A 452 5.09 -23.28 8.54
N GLU A 453 6.07 -23.71 7.77
CA GLU A 453 6.72 -22.93 6.72
C GLU A 453 6.39 -23.56 5.36
N ILE A 454 6.00 -22.72 4.40
CA ILE A 454 5.60 -23.14 3.06
C ILE A 454 6.37 -22.31 2.03
N VAL A 455 7.14 -22.97 1.17
CA VAL A 455 7.66 -22.38 -0.06
C VAL A 455 6.56 -22.49 -1.11
N LEU A 456 6.04 -21.37 -1.63
CA LEU A 456 4.85 -21.34 -2.48
C LEU A 456 5.10 -21.77 -3.93
N ASP A 457 6.35 -21.75 -4.42
CA ASP A 457 6.72 -22.34 -5.71
C ASP A 457 7.10 -23.82 -5.54
N GLY A 458 6.32 -24.72 -6.16
CA GLY A 458 6.54 -26.17 -6.08
C GLY A 458 6.48 -26.66 -4.64
N PRO A 459 5.29 -26.68 -4.01
CA PRO A 459 5.12 -26.49 -2.58
C PRO A 459 5.99 -27.41 -1.73
N VAL A 460 6.92 -26.81 -0.99
CA VAL A 460 7.70 -27.47 0.06
C VAL A 460 7.13 -27.03 1.40
N VAL A 461 6.80 -27.99 2.27
CA VAL A 461 6.22 -27.73 3.59
C VAL A 461 7.12 -28.27 4.68
N HIS A 462 7.45 -27.42 5.64
CA HIS A 462 8.14 -27.80 6.88
C HIS A 462 7.25 -27.45 8.07
N ALA A 463 6.83 -28.47 8.82
CA ALA A 463 6.00 -28.27 10.01
C ALA A 463 6.68 -28.85 11.25
N ASN A 464 6.58 -28.16 12.39
CA ASN A 464 7.20 -28.58 13.64
C ASN A 464 6.36 -28.22 14.88
N GLY A 465 6.65 -28.89 15.99
CA GLY A 465 5.96 -28.69 17.27
C GLY A 465 4.62 -29.40 17.31
N THR A 466 4.68 -30.74 17.35
CA THR A 466 3.54 -31.66 17.37
C THR A 466 2.70 -31.56 16.11
N VAL A 467 3.18 -32.22 15.06
CA VAL A 467 2.47 -32.34 13.78
C VAL A 467 1.33 -33.34 13.92
N LYS A 468 0.14 -32.95 13.46
CA LYS A 468 -0.97 -33.84 13.13
C LYS A 468 -1.29 -33.65 11.67
N SER A 469 -1.25 -34.74 10.92
CA SER A 469 -1.52 -34.75 9.48
C SER A 469 -2.63 -35.72 9.17
N ILE A 470 -3.51 -35.36 8.25
CA ILE A 470 -4.55 -36.23 7.70
C ILE A 470 -4.37 -36.25 6.20
N LEU A 471 -4.07 -37.42 5.65
CA LEU A 471 -4.03 -37.67 4.22
C LEU A 471 -5.41 -38.17 3.79
N GLN A 472 -6.06 -37.44 2.89
CA GLN A 472 -7.35 -37.83 2.36
C GLN A 472 -7.19 -38.75 1.15
N PRO A 473 -7.98 -39.83 1.08
CA PRO A 473 -8.15 -40.56 -0.16
C PRO A 473 -8.82 -39.66 -1.19
N LYS A 474 -8.43 -39.80 -2.47
CA LYS A 474 -9.01 -39.00 -3.56
C LYS A 474 -10.51 -39.34 -3.66
N LYS A 475 -11.40 -38.34 -3.58
CA LYS A 475 -12.83 -38.55 -3.89
C LYS A 475 -12.96 -38.94 -5.36
N ASN A 476 -13.56 -40.11 -5.62
CA ASN A 476 -13.88 -40.60 -6.96
C ASN A 476 -14.91 -39.68 -7.67
N GLY A 477 -14.43 -38.56 -8.21
CA GLY A 477 -15.13 -37.77 -9.22
C GLY A 477 -14.83 -38.36 -10.60
N ASN A 478 -15.74 -39.20 -11.10
CA ASN A 478 -15.72 -39.90 -12.39
C ASN A 478 -14.61 -40.95 -12.59
N ALA A 479 -15.02 -42.21 -12.55
CA ALA A 479 -14.24 -43.43 -12.76
C ALA A 479 -13.68 -43.63 -14.20
N ALA A 480 -13.18 -42.58 -14.85
CA ALA A 480 -12.71 -42.64 -16.24
C ALA A 480 -11.37 -41.96 -16.53
N SER A 481 -10.60 -41.53 -15.52
CA SER A 481 -9.21 -41.09 -15.74
C SER A 481 -8.24 -41.77 -14.79
N SER A 482 -7.88 -43.02 -15.09
CA SER A 482 -6.60 -43.58 -14.65
C SER A 482 -5.48 -42.88 -15.42
N SER A 483 -5.13 -41.65 -15.01
CA SER A 483 -3.87 -41.04 -15.43
C SER A 483 -2.75 -41.67 -14.59
N ARG A 484 -1.56 -41.87 -15.19
CA ARG A 484 -0.40 -42.48 -14.53
C ARG A 484 0.30 -41.55 -13.50
N ASP A 485 -0.26 -40.36 -13.25
CA ASP A 485 0.37 -39.27 -12.49
C ASP A 485 -0.39 -38.90 -11.21
N ASP A 486 -1.22 -39.80 -10.68
CA ASP A 486 -2.00 -39.56 -9.47
C ASP A 486 -1.28 -40.05 -8.20
N ALA A 487 -1.22 -39.18 -7.18
CA ALA A 487 -0.71 -39.49 -5.85
C ALA A 487 -1.42 -40.73 -5.26
N LYS A 488 -0.64 -41.72 -4.86
CA LYS A 488 -1.02 -43.07 -4.49
C LYS A 488 -0.72 -43.34 -3.02
N LEU A 489 -1.72 -43.78 -2.27
CA LEU A 489 -1.50 -44.33 -0.94
C LEU A 489 -0.95 -45.76 -1.06
N PRO A 490 -0.08 -46.22 -0.13
CA PRO A 490 0.35 -47.61 -0.09
C PRO A 490 -0.86 -48.54 -0.02
N ALA A 491 -0.94 -49.55 -0.87
CA ALA A 491 -2.15 -50.38 -0.97
C ALA A 491 -2.37 -51.34 0.22
N MET A 492 -1.44 -51.38 1.16
CA MET A 492 -1.67 -51.95 2.50
C MET A 492 -2.61 -51.08 3.36
N LEU A 493 -2.92 -49.86 2.92
CA LEU A 493 -3.89 -48.94 3.50
C LEU A 493 -5.17 -48.96 2.63
N ASN A 494 -6.31 -48.77 3.27
CA ASN A 494 -7.61 -48.70 2.59
C ASN A 494 -7.71 -47.42 1.77
N GLU A 495 -8.01 -47.56 0.48
CA GLU A 495 -8.11 -46.43 -0.45
C GLU A 495 -9.33 -45.53 -0.21
N ASP A 496 -10.30 -45.94 0.61
CA ASP A 496 -11.53 -45.18 0.90
C ASP A 496 -11.51 -44.46 2.26
N GLN A 497 -10.44 -44.60 3.05
CA GLN A 497 -10.37 -44.05 4.41
C GLN A 497 -9.20 -43.07 4.61
N PRO A 498 -9.37 -42.00 5.42
CA PRO A 498 -8.29 -41.08 5.72
C PRO A 498 -7.17 -41.74 6.53
N VAL A 499 -5.93 -41.42 6.19
CA VAL A 499 -4.74 -41.86 6.94
C VAL A 499 -4.32 -40.73 7.87
N ASN A 500 -4.18 -41.05 9.16
CA ASN A 500 -3.73 -40.10 10.16
C ASN A 500 -2.25 -40.32 10.44
N VAL A 501 -1.50 -39.23 10.59
CA VAL A 501 -0.09 -39.28 10.96
C VAL A 501 0.21 -38.25 12.05
N THR A 502 0.89 -38.66 13.11
CA THR A 502 1.43 -37.75 14.13
C THR A 502 2.94 -37.88 14.19
N ALA A 503 3.63 -36.76 14.39
CA ALA A 503 5.08 -36.72 14.58
C ALA A 503 5.52 -35.41 15.26
N ASP A 504 6.79 -35.29 15.61
CA ASP A 504 7.36 -34.03 16.10
C ASP A 504 7.58 -33.01 14.96
N ALA A 505 7.90 -33.51 13.76
CA ALA A 505 8.09 -32.71 12.55
C ALA A 505 7.65 -33.42 11.26
N LEU A 506 7.37 -32.62 10.23
CA LEU A 506 7.06 -33.05 8.86
C LEU A 506 7.90 -32.23 7.87
N ALA A 507 8.51 -32.91 6.91
CA ALA A 507 9.03 -32.32 5.69
C ALA A 507 8.30 -32.94 4.49
N TYR A 508 7.65 -32.11 3.68
CA TYR A 508 6.96 -32.52 2.47
C TYR A 508 7.53 -31.78 1.26
N ASP A 509 7.82 -32.53 0.20
CA ASP A 509 8.22 -32.01 -1.10
C ASP A 509 7.16 -32.38 -2.13
N GLY A 510 6.40 -31.39 -2.60
CA GLY A 510 5.33 -31.61 -3.58
C GLY A 510 5.82 -31.95 -4.99
N ARG A 511 7.06 -31.62 -5.35
CA ARG A 511 7.63 -32.02 -6.66
C ARG A 511 8.11 -33.47 -6.63
N ALA A 512 8.62 -33.91 -5.49
CA ALA A 512 9.00 -35.31 -5.24
C ALA A 512 7.85 -36.19 -4.77
N GLU A 513 6.68 -35.60 -4.44
CA GLU A 513 5.50 -36.31 -3.91
C GLU A 513 5.81 -37.12 -2.64
N ARG A 514 6.73 -36.60 -1.81
CA ARG A 514 7.31 -37.32 -0.69
C ARG A 514 7.09 -36.59 0.63
N ALA A 515 6.56 -37.30 1.62
CA ALA A 515 6.39 -36.83 2.99
C ALA A 515 7.31 -37.61 3.94
N VAL A 516 8.04 -36.90 4.80
CA VAL A 516 8.90 -37.47 5.84
C VAL A 516 8.48 -36.93 7.20
N TYR A 517 7.96 -37.83 8.03
CA TYR A 517 7.54 -37.57 9.39
C TYR A 517 8.64 -38.03 10.34
N THR A 518 9.09 -37.17 11.25
CA THR A 518 10.21 -37.47 12.16
C THR A 518 9.88 -37.15 13.60
N GLY A 519 10.43 -37.96 14.51
CA GLY A 519 10.20 -37.86 15.95
C GLY A 519 8.84 -38.46 16.33
N ASN A 520 8.86 -39.56 17.07
CA ASN A 520 7.66 -40.26 17.55
C ASN A 520 6.59 -40.49 16.47
N ALA A 521 7.02 -40.78 15.23
CA ALA A 521 6.14 -40.89 14.09
C ALA A 521 5.19 -42.09 14.23
N LEU A 522 3.89 -41.82 14.11
CA LEU A 522 2.83 -42.82 14.16
C LEU A 522 1.87 -42.55 13.00
N LEU A 523 1.76 -43.50 12.09
CA LEU A 523 0.76 -43.55 11.03
C LEU A 523 -0.32 -44.53 11.43
N TRP A 524 -1.60 -44.19 11.27
CA TRP A 524 -2.69 -45.13 11.50
C TRP A 524 -3.91 -44.85 10.62
N GLN A 525 -4.63 -45.92 10.31
CA GLN A 525 -5.89 -45.91 9.59
C GLN A 525 -6.74 -47.08 10.10
N ALA A 526 -7.90 -46.77 10.68
CA ALA A 526 -8.71 -47.73 11.42
C ALA A 526 -7.86 -48.54 12.43
N GLU A 527 -7.70 -49.84 12.21
CA GLU A 527 -6.95 -50.77 13.07
C GLU A 527 -5.50 -51.01 12.61
N THR A 528 -5.13 -50.53 11.41
CA THR A 528 -3.76 -50.60 10.90
C THR A 528 -2.95 -49.44 11.44
N SER A 529 -1.79 -49.71 12.06
CA SER A 529 -0.89 -48.69 12.59
C SER A 529 0.58 -49.04 12.39
N ILE A 530 1.40 -48.02 12.20
CA ILE A 530 2.84 -48.13 11.96
C ILE A 530 3.51 -47.02 12.76
N LYS A 531 4.39 -47.40 13.67
CA LYS A 531 5.13 -46.51 14.55
C LYS A 531 6.62 -46.65 14.27
N GLY A 532 7.34 -45.54 14.25
CA GLY A 532 8.80 -45.51 14.08
C GLY A 532 9.40 -44.19 14.57
N ALA A 533 10.73 -44.09 14.54
CA ALA A 533 11.40 -42.80 14.76
C ALA A 533 11.23 -41.87 13.55
N SER A 534 11.13 -42.45 12.34
CA SER A 534 10.82 -41.75 11.10
C SER A 534 9.91 -42.61 10.23
N ILE A 535 8.95 -41.97 9.57
CA ILE A 535 8.07 -42.57 8.56
C ILE A 535 8.17 -41.75 7.28
N THR A 536 8.44 -42.41 6.15
CA THR A 536 8.45 -41.82 4.82
C THR A 536 7.32 -42.40 3.99
N LEU A 537 6.55 -41.53 3.36
CA LEU A 537 5.54 -41.86 2.36
C LEU A 537 5.96 -41.27 1.01
N ASP A 538 5.98 -42.11 -0.02
CA ASP A 538 6.18 -41.71 -1.41
C ASP A 538 4.86 -41.92 -2.15
N SER A 539 4.17 -40.83 -2.43
CA SER A 539 2.88 -40.90 -3.11
C SER A 539 3.01 -41.13 -4.62
N ARG A 540 4.20 -40.99 -5.22
CA ARG A 540 4.38 -41.34 -6.63
C ARG A 540 4.45 -42.85 -6.83
N SER A 541 5.21 -43.55 -5.98
CA SER A 541 5.33 -45.01 -6.07
C SER A 541 4.26 -45.75 -5.25
N GLY A 542 3.70 -45.11 -4.22
CA GLY A 542 2.90 -45.76 -3.18
C GLY A 542 3.75 -46.46 -2.12
N ASP A 543 5.06 -46.20 -2.07
CA ASP A 543 5.94 -46.85 -1.11
C ASP A 543 5.85 -46.20 0.27
N LEU A 544 6.11 -47.02 1.28
CA LEU A 544 6.12 -46.61 2.68
C LEU A 544 7.37 -47.19 3.36
N ALA A 545 8.08 -46.37 4.12
CA ALA A 545 9.20 -46.82 4.93
C ALA A 545 9.09 -46.29 6.36
N ALA A 546 9.48 -47.11 7.33
CA ALA A 546 9.65 -46.70 8.71
C ALA A 546 11.02 -47.15 9.24
N THR A 547 11.70 -46.29 9.99
CA THR A 547 13.03 -46.58 10.55
C THR A 547 13.12 -46.20 12.03
N GLY A 548 14.12 -46.78 12.71
CA GLY A 548 14.21 -46.77 14.18
C GLY A 548 13.47 -47.97 14.77
N PRO A 549 13.20 -48.02 16.08
CA PRO A 549 12.33 -49.05 16.63
C PRO A 549 10.96 -48.99 15.95
N VAL A 550 10.69 -49.92 15.03
CA VAL A 550 9.44 -50.01 14.28
C VAL A 550 8.49 -50.95 15.01
N THR A 551 7.24 -50.54 15.11
CA THR A 551 6.13 -51.42 15.50
C THR A 551 4.98 -51.24 14.50
N THR A 552 4.45 -52.35 14.00
CA THR A 552 3.32 -52.40 13.09
C THR A 552 2.21 -53.22 13.72
N SER A 553 0.97 -52.81 13.49
CA SER A 553 -0.23 -53.59 13.75
C SER A 553 -1.05 -53.54 12.47
N SER A 554 -1.50 -54.69 11.99
CA SER A 554 -2.29 -54.80 10.77
C SER A 554 -3.42 -55.79 10.96
N VAL A 555 -4.55 -55.53 10.32
CA VAL A 555 -5.68 -56.46 10.24
C VAL A 555 -5.70 -57.04 8.85
N LEU A 556 -5.53 -58.35 8.75
CA LEU A 556 -5.56 -59.08 7.49
C LEU A 556 -6.84 -59.91 7.41
N GLN A 557 -7.31 -60.18 6.20
CA GLN A 557 -8.36 -61.13 5.93
C GLN A 557 -7.76 -62.52 5.72
N GLN A 558 -8.30 -63.52 6.39
CA GLN A 558 -7.95 -64.93 6.21
C GLN A 558 -9.20 -65.74 5.84
N ASP A 559 -9.06 -66.69 4.92
CA ASP A 559 -10.14 -67.64 4.63
C ASP A 559 -10.43 -68.49 5.87
N ASN A 560 -11.71 -68.61 6.22
CA ASN A 560 -12.14 -69.47 7.30
C ASN A 560 -12.54 -70.87 6.80
N LYS A 561 -12.63 -71.83 7.72
CA LYS A 561 -12.91 -73.23 7.40
C LYS A 561 -14.32 -73.48 6.82
N THR A 562 -15.21 -72.49 6.85
CA THR A 562 -16.60 -72.57 6.37
C THR A 562 -16.87 -71.75 5.10
N GLY A 563 -15.83 -71.18 4.47
CA GLY A 563 -15.93 -70.47 3.18
C GLY A 563 -16.21 -68.97 3.26
N GLY A 564 -15.96 -68.33 4.41
CA GLY A 564 -15.99 -66.87 4.62
C GLY A 564 -14.60 -66.28 4.94
N LYS A 565 -14.55 -64.98 5.27
CA LYS A 565 -13.32 -64.25 5.63
C LYS A 565 -13.35 -63.81 7.10
N ASP A 566 -12.32 -64.17 7.86
CA ASP A 566 -12.11 -63.71 9.23
C ASP A 566 -11.08 -62.56 9.24
N LYS A 567 -11.29 -61.56 10.10
CA LYS A 567 -10.31 -60.51 10.36
C LYS A 567 -9.33 -60.96 11.43
N VAL A 568 -8.04 -60.93 11.11
CA VAL A 568 -6.98 -61.39 12.00
C VAL A 568 -5.91 -60.32 12.21
N ASN A 569 -5.47 -60.18 13.47
CA ASN A 569 -4.49 -59.16 13.83
C ASN A 569 -3.07 -59.74 13.75
N SER A 570 -2.17 -58.97 13.16
CA SER A 570 -0.74 -59.28 13.08
C SER A 570 0.06 -58.09 13.60
N VAL A 571 1.00 -58.36 14.51
CA VAL A 571 1.89 -57.36 15.11
C VAL A 571 3.33 -57.67 14.69
N GLY A 572 4.02 -56.70 14.11
CA GLY A 572 5.41 -56.83 13.67
C GLY A 572 6.33 -55.80 14.31
N THR A 573 7.53 -56.19 14.73
CA THR A 573 8.59 -55.29 15.24
C THR A 573 9.91 -55.50 14.50
N SER A 574 10.67 -54.43 14.27
CA SER A 574 11.99 -54.47 13.62
C SER A 574 12.76 -53.15 13.81
N LYS A 575 14.00 -53.07 13.31
CA LYS A 575 14.77 -51.81 13.19
C LYS A 575 14.42 -50.98 11.94
N ALA A 576 13.88 -51.65 10.93
CA ALA A 576 13.42 -51.01 9.70
C ALA A 576 12.26 -51.80 9.10
N PHE A 577 11.33 -51.07 8.49
CA PHE A 577 10.20 -51.59 7.75
C PHE A 577 10.13 -50.87 6.41
N ALA A 578 9.91 -51.61 5.34
CA ALA A 578 9.67 -51.06 4.01
C ALA A 578 8.53 -51.82 3.35
N TYR A 579 7.53 -51.09 2.85
CA TYR A 579 6.50 -51.60 1.97
C TYR A 579 6.72 -51.04 0.58
N VAL A 580 6.91 -51.93 -0.39
CA VAL A 580 7.11 -51.60 -1.80
C VAL A 580 5.84 -51.97 -2.56
N ASP A 581 5.13 -50.98 -3.09
CA ASP A 581 3.76 -51.18 -3.56
C ASP A 581 3.68 -52.00 -4.85
N ASN A 582 4.59 -51.76 -5.80
CA ASN A 582 4.60 -52.50 -7.06
C ASN A 582 4.89 -54.01 -6.87
N LEU A 583 5.54 -54.38 -5.76
CA LEU A 583 5.80 -55.76 -5.35
C LEU A 583 4.78 -56.29 -4.35
N ARG A 584 3.88 -55.43 -3.83
CA ARG A 584 2.98 -55.73 -2.70
C ARG A 584 3.71 -56.44 -1.58
N ARG A 585 4.88 -55.91 -1.22
CA ARG A 585 5.82 -56.56 -0.30
C ARG A 585 6.16 -55.67 0.88
N ALA A 586 5.85 -56.14 2.08
CA ALA A 586 6.40 -55.59 3.31
C ALA A 586 7.66 -56.35 3.73
N THR A 587 8.71 -55.63 4.12
CA THR A 587 9.99 -56.18 4.55
C THR A 587 10.37 -55.60 5.91
N TYR A 588 10.49 -56.47 6.91
CA TYR A 588 11.00 -56.18 8.24
C TYR A 588 12.48 -56.57 8.29
N THR A 589 13.35 -55.62 8.65
CA THR A 589 14.81 -55.86 8.70
C THR A 589 15.40 -55.44 10.05
N GLY A 590 16.33 -56.26 10.55
CA GLY A 590 17.02 -56.03 11.81
C GLY A 590 16.15 -56.43 12.98
N ASP A 591 16.40 -57.62 13.52
CA ASP A 591 15.67 -58.22 14.64
C ASP A 591 14.15 -58.29 14.38
N ALA A 592 13.78 -58.75 13.16
CA ALA A 592 12.38 -58.84 12.76
C ALA A 592 11.64 -59.91 13.57
N HIS A 593 10.48 -59.53 14.10
CA HIS A 593 9.61 -60.39 14.87
C HIS A 593 8.16 -60.10 14.51
N ILE A 594 7.40 -61.14 14.13
CA ILE A 594 5.99 -61.03 13.76
C ILE A 594 5.19 -62.03 14.59
N THR A 595 4.15 -61.54 15.25
CA THR A 595 3.18 -62.36 15.99
C THR A 595 1.81 -62.22 15.35
N GLY A 596 1.22 -63.33 14.92
CA GLY A 596 -0.12 -63.37 14.35
C GLY A 596 -0.75 -64.77 14.48
N PRO A 597 -1.90 -65.03 13.82
CA PRO A 597 -2.52 -66.36 13.82
C PRO A 597 -1.60 -67.46 13.30
N GLN A 598 -0.64 -67.10 12.44
CA GLN A 598 0.35 -68.01 11.86
C GLN A 598 1.47 -68.40 12.86
N GLY A 599 1.47 -67.84 14.07
CA GLY A 599 2.48 -68.06 15.10
C GLY A 599 3.33 -66.81 15.41
N ASP A 600 4.29 -66.99 16.31
CA ASP A 600 5.37 -66.06 16.65
C ASP A 600 6.61 -66.43 15.83
N LEU A 601 7.00 -65.56 14.89
CA LEU A 601 8.11 -65.73 13.98
C LEU A 601 9.19 -64.68 14.25
N THR A 602 10.43 -65.11 14.52
CA THR A 602 11.60 -64.22 14.62
C THR A 602 12.67 -64.58 13.60
N SER A 603 13.32 -63.56 13.02
CA SER A 603 14.43 -63.71 12.07
C SER A 603 15.15 -62.36 11.85
N PRO A 604 16.40 -62.32 11.37
CA PRO A 604 17.02 -61.07 10.93
C PRO A 604 16.23 -60.29 9.85
N ARG A 605 15.48 -61.00 8.99
CA ARG A 605 14.65 -60.39 7.94
C ARG A 605 13.41 -61.23 7.65
N ILE A 606 12.25 -60.58 7.64
CA ILE A 606 10.97 -61.19 7.28
C ILE A 606 10.33 -60.39 6.14
N GLU A 607 9.89 -61.07 5.08
CA GLU A 607 9.16 -60.51 3.94
C GLU A 607 7.73 -61.06 3.92
N LEU A 608 6.74 -60.18 3.81
CA LEU A 608 5.34 -60.52 3.59
C LEU A 608 4.94 -60.06 2.20
N PHE A 609 4.33 -60.96 1.42
CA PHE A 609 3.80 -60.70 0.08
C PHE A 609 2.27 -60.76 0.15
N PHE A 610 1.61 -59.69 -0.27
CA PHE A 610 0.16 -59.55 -0.21
C PHE A 610 -0.48 -59.81 -1.57
N LYS A 611 -1.75 -60.24 -1.55
CA LYS A 611 -2.60 -60.30 -2.75
C LYS A 611 -2.87 -58.87 -3.27
N ALA A 612 -3.44 -58.78 -4.47
CA ALA A 612 -3.72 -57.50 -5.12
C ALA A 612 -4.62 -56.55 -4.32
N SER A 613 -5.48 -57.09 -3.45
CA SER A 613 -6.32 -56.30 -2.53
C SER A 613 -5.54 -55.64 -1.39
N GLY A 614 -4.32 -56.10 -1.09
CA GLY A 614 -3.45 -55.55 -0.04
C GLY A 614 -3.82 -55.98 1.39
N ASP A 615 -5.00 -56.55 1.59
CA ASP A 615 -5.54 -56.96 2.88
C ASP A 615 -5.42 -58.47 3.16
N GLU A 616 -4.87 -59.25 2.24
CA GLU A 616 -4.69 -60.70 2.38
C GLU A 616 -3.24 -61.12 2.10
N LEU A 617 -2.70 -62.00 2.95
CA LEU A 617 -1.35 -62.53 2.81
C LEU A 617 -1.32 -63.67 1.77
N ASP A 618 -0.51 -63.52 0.73
CA ASP A 618 -0.24 -64.57 -0.25
C ASP A 618 0.89 -65.49 0.24
N ARG A 619 2.00 -64.89 0.67
CA ARG A 619 3.20 -65.62 1.11
C ARG A 619 3.97 -64.84 2.17
N ALA A 620 4.59 -65.55 3.11
CA ALA A 620 5.59 -64.96 4.01
C ALA A 620 6.92 -65.71 3.89
N GLU A 621 8.03 -64.99 3.98
CA GLU A 621 9.38 -65.54 3.94
C GLU A 621 10.24 -64.99 5.08
N ALA A 622 10.99 -65.84 5.77
CA ALA A 622 11.95 -65.43 6.79
C ALA A 622 13.33 -66.03 6.49
N TYR A 623 14.40 -65.30 6.81
CA TYR A 623 15.76 -65.62 6.35
C TYR A 623 16.80 -65.64 7.49
N ASP A 624 17.98 -66.17 7.21
CA ASP A 624 19.21 -65.96 8.00
C ASP A 624 19.14 -66.34 9.49
N GLY A 625 18.30 -67.32 9.85
CA GLY A 625 18.12 -67.78 11.23
C GLY A 625 16.70 -67.56 11.73
N VAL A 626 15.82 -68.49 11.40
CA VAL A 626 14.39 -68.46 11.70
C VAL A 626 14.10 -69.20 13.00
N VAL A 627 13.23 -68.63 13.82
CA VAL A 627 12.54 -69.33 14.91
C VAL A 627 11.05 -69.06 14.78
N LEU A 628 10.26 -70.10 14.59
CA LEU A 628 8.79 -70.07 14.61
C LEU A 628 8.29 -70.77 15.87
N ARG A 629 7.38 -70.15 16.60
CA ARG A 629 6.63 -70.73 17.72
C ARG A 629 5.15 -70.70 17.38
N GLY A 630 4.51 -71.86 17.30
CA GLY A 630 3.09 -71.94 16.95
C GLY A 630 2.57 -73.35 17.13
N GLU A 631 1.28 -73.47 17.49
CA GLU A 631 0.60 -74.76 17.66
C GLU A 631 1.38 -75.73 18.57
N GLY A 632 1.88 -75.20 19.69
CA GLY A 632 2.62 -75.97 20.69
C GLY A 632 4.06 -76.30 20.35
N ARG A 633 4.56 -75.87 19.19
CA ARG A 633 5.84 -76.30 18.65
C ARG A 633 6.79 -75.12 18.49
N LYS A 634 8.09 -75.40 18.58
CA LYS A 634 9.18 -74.48 18.25
C LYS A 634 9.99 -75.04 17.08
N THR A 635 9.99 -74.35 15.95
CA THR A 635 10.75 -74.72 14.75
C THR A 635 11.88 -73.74 14.49
N THR A 636 13.10 -74.22 14.23
CA THR A 636 14.26 -73.40 13.88
C THR A 636 14.87 -73.84 12.55
N GLY A 637 15.33 -72.89 11.72
CA GLY A 637 15.95 -73.18 10.43
C GLY A 637 16.67 -71.97 9.84
N GLN A 638 17.15 -72.08 8.59
CA GLN A 638 17.82 -70.97 7.89
C GLN A 638 16.84 -70.13 7.06
N ARG A 639 15.85 -70.76 6.43
CA ARG A 639 14.79 -70.07 5.68
C ARG A 639 13.45 -70.73 5.93
N LEU A 640 12.41 -69.91 6.07
CA LEU A 640 11.03 -70.34 6.15
C LEU A 640 10.23 -69.68 5.02
N THR A 641 9.35 -70.45 4.39
CA THR A 641 8.35 -69.94 3.46
C THR A 641 6.97 -70.45 3.88
N TYR A 642 6.04 -69.54 4.14
CA TYR A 642 4.63 -69.82 4.39
C TYR A 642 3.81 -69.48 3.14
N PHE A 643 3.00 -70.40 2.67
CA PHE A 643 2.08 -70.22 1.53
C PHE A 643 0.65 -70.10 2.06
N GLY A 644 0.03 -68.93 1.88
CA GLY A 644 -1.29 -68.61 2.45
C GLY A 644 -2.39 -69.51 1.91
N ALA A 645 -2.44 -69.72 0.60
CA ALA A 645 -3.47 -70.54 -0.05
C ALA A 645 -3.44 -72.02 0.33
N GLU A 646 -2.28 -72.55 0.72
CA GLU A 646 -2.10 -73.96 1.10
C GLU A 646 -2.05 -74.15 2.63
N GLU A 647 -2.06 -73.07 3.40
CA GLU A 647 -1.68 -73.02 4.83
C GLU A 647 -0.44 -73.89 5.14
N ARG A 648 0.60 -73.77 4.30
CA ARG A 648 1.79 -74.64 4.31
C ARG A 648 3.04 -73.87 4.69
N TYR A 649 3.77 -74.35 5.69
CA TYR A 649 5.13 -73.91 6.01
C TYR A 649 6.15 -74.85 5.38
N LEU A 650 7.18 -74.27 4.77
CA LEU A 650 8.38 -74.96 4.31
C LEU A 650 9.59 -74.33 5.00
N VAL A 651 10.22 -75.07 5.89
CA VAL A 651 11.43 -74.66 6.61
C VAL A 651 12.61 -75.45 6.06
N THR A 652 13.69 -74.75 5.75
CA THR A 652 14.92 -75.31 5.19
C THR A 652 16.12 -74.86 6.01
N GLY A 653 17.11 -75.72 6.16
CA GLY A 653 18.28 -75.47 6.99
C GLY A 653 19.10 -76.73 7.19
N ALA A 654 20.40 -76.60 7.39
CA ALA A 654 21.30 -77.70 7.68
C ALA A 654 21.87 -77.54 9.11
N PRO A 655 21.13 -77.89 10.17
CA PRO A 655 19.82 -78.54 10.17
C PRO A 655 18.61 -77.61 10.40
N VAL A 656 17.41 -78.14 10.14
CA VAL A 656 16.14 -77.68 10.70
C VAL A 656 15.84 -78.49 11.95
N THR A 657 15.34 -77.84 12.99
CA THR A 657 14.95 -78.50 14.25
C THR A 657 13.50 -78.14 14.59
N ILE A 658 12.71 -79.11 15.03
CA ILE A 658 11.38 -78.89 15.61
C ILE A 658 11.32 -79.52 17.00
N VAL A 659 10.85 -78.76 17.98
CA VAL A 659 10.57 -79.23 19.34
C VAL A 659 9.06 -79.17 19.54
N ASP A 660 8.46 -80.30 19.89
CA ASP A 660 7.01 -80.37 20.16
C ASP A 660 6.65 -80.04 21.62
N GLU A 661 5.35 -80.07 21.93
CA GLU A 661 4.82 -79.77 23.28
C GLU A 661 5.35 -80.72 24.36
N CYS A 662 5.64 -81.98 23.99
CA CYS A 662 6.26 -82.95 24.89
C CYS A 662 7.78 -82.73 25.02
N GLY A 663 8.36 -81.72 24.37
CA GLY A 663 9.79 -81.44 24.36
C GLY A 663 10.60 -82.42 23.50
N ARG A 664 9.97 -83.19 22.61
CA ARG A 664 10.68 -84.08 21.68
C ARG A 664 11.28 -83.25 20.56
N GLU A 665 12.59 -83.39 20.38
CA GLU A 665 13.34 -82.67 19.35
C GLU A 665 13.48 -83.56 18.10
N THR A 666 13.04 -83.08 16.94
CA THR A 666 13.26 -83.73 15.65
C THR A 666 14.08 -82.84 14.73
N THR A 667 15.14 -83.39 14.17
CA THR A 667 16.12 -82.66 13.35
C THR A 667 16.17 -83.25 11.94
N GLY A 668 16.24 -82.40 10.90
CA GLY A 668 16.31 -82.79 9.50
C GLY A 668 16.89 -81.70 8.59
N ARG A 669 16.81 -81.84 7.27
CA ARG A 669 17.25 -80.80 6.30
C ARG A 669 16.10 -79.89 5.87
N THR A 670 14.91 -80.44 5.79
CA THR A 670 13.70 -79.73 5.35
C THR A 670 12.52 -80.21 6.18
N LEU A 671 11.69 -79.27 6.60
CA LEU A 671 10.44 -79.52 7.29
C LEU A 671 9.32 -78.87 6.49
N THR A 672 8.29 -79.66 6.17
CA THR A 672 7.04 -79.16 5.61
C THR A 672 5.93 -79.40 6.62
N PHE A 673 5.19 -78.34 6.97
CA PHE A 673 4.05 -78.42 7.87
C PHE A 673 2.80 -77.89 7.17
N TYR A 674 1.75 -78.70 7.12
CA TYR A 674 0.42 -78.35 6.60
C TYR A 674 -0.51 -78.10 7.77
N ARG A 675 -0.88 -76.83 7.97
CA ARG A 675 -1.66 -76.38 9.12
C ARG A 675 -3.11 -76.88 9.07
N ALA A 676 -3.73 -76.83 7.88
CA ALA A 676 -5.10 -77.25 7.67
C ALA A 676 -5.37 -78.71 8.09
N THR A 677 -4.37 -79.59 7.95
CA THR A 677 -4.48 -81.03 8.24
C THR A 677 -3.62 -81.49 9.42
N ASP A 678 -2.95 -80.56 10.13
CA ASP A 678 -1.93 -80.84 11.16
C ASP A 678 -0.91 -81.92 10.74
N ARG A 679 -0.39 -81.84 9.51
CA ARG A 679 0.53 -82.84 8.94
C ARG A 679 1.96 -82.30 8.85
N ILE A 680 2.92 -83.00 9.46
CA ILE A 680 4.35 -82.67 9.40
C ILE A 680 5.09 -83.72 8.55
N VAL A 681 5.97 -83.24 7.66
CA VAL A 681 6.90 -84.06 6.87
C VAL A 681 8.32 -83.54 7.10
N VAL A 682 9.19 -84.37 7.67
CA VAL A 682 10.62 -84.05 7.88
C VAL A 682 11.46 -84.93 6.98
N ASP A 683 12.23 -84.29 6.08
CA ASP A 683 13.14 -84.97 5.15
C ASP A 683 14.59 -84.88 5.64
N GLY A 684 15.26 -86.04 5.67
CA GLY A 684 16.68 -86.21 5.98
C GLY A 684 17.35 -87.06 4.89
N ASN A 685 18.53 -86.66 4.43
CA ASN A 685 19.30 -87.39 3.41
C ASN A 685 20.40 -88.27 4.06
N GLU A 686 21.11 -89.11 3.30
CA GLU A 686 22.13 -90.06 3.79
C GLU A 686 23.21 -89.45 4.71
N GLN A 687 23.51 -88.15 4.59
CA GLN A 687 24.47 -87.42 5.45
C GLN A 687 23.85 -86.75 6.70
N VAL A 688 22.54 -86.47 6.72
CA VAL A 688 21.81 -85.90 7.87
C VAL A 688 20.51 -86.70 8.03
N ARG A 689 20.57 -87.76 8.84
CA ARG A 689 19.40 -88.60 9.14
C ARG A 689 18.39 -87.81 9.96
N THR A 690 17.09 -88.05 9.74
CA THR A 690 16.05 -87.61 10.66
C THR A 690 16.30 -88.24 12.02
N GLN A 691 16.51 -87.41 13.05
CA GLN A 691 16.77 -87.87 14.41
C GLN A 691 15.71 -87.30 15.33
N THR A 692 14.98 -88.17 16.03
CA THR A 692 14.06 -87.77 17.10
C THR A 692 14.66 -88.12 18.45
N ARG A 693 14.87 -87.12 19.30
CA ARG A 693 15.33 -87.26 20.67
C ARG A 693 14.13 -87.14 21.61
N GLY A 694 13.87 -88.18 22.39
CA GLY A 694 12.82 -88.18 23.41
C GLY A 694 13.17 -87.24 24.57
N SER A 695 12.14 -86.68 25.21
CA SER A 695 12.27 -85.91 26.45
C SER A 695 11.91 -86.79 27.66
N ASN A 696 12.51 -86.51 28.82
CA ASN A 696 12.15 -87.15 30.10
C ASN A 696 10.98 -86.46 30.82
N ALA A 697 10.27 -85.54 30.15
CA ALA A 697 9.14 -84.81 30.73
C ALA A 697 7.84 -85.61 30.58
N THR A 698 7.01 -85.66 31.64
CA THR A 698 5.61 -86.11 31.54
C THR A 698 4.84 -85.16 30.63
N CYS A 699 4.36 -85.68 29.50
CA CYS A 699 3.56 -84.91 28.55
C CYS A 699 2.15 -84.66 29.14
N PRO A 700 1.64 -83.41 29.09
CA PRO A 700 0.33 -83.05 29.64
C PRO A 700 -0.86 -83.69 28.91
#